data_AF-A0A8H3CDF4-F1
#
_entry.id   AF-A0A8H3CDF4-F1
#
_cell.length_a   1.000
_cell.length_b   1.000
_cell.length_c   1.000
_cell.angle_alpha   90.00
_cell.angle_beta   90.00
_cell.angle_gamma   90.00
#
_symmetry.space_group_name_H-M   'P 1'
#
loop_
_entity.id
_entity.type
_entity.pdbx_description
1 polymer ?
#
loop_
_entity_poly.entity_id
_entity_poly.type
_entity_poly.pdbx_seq_one_letter_code
_entity_poly.pdbx_strand_id
1 'polypeptide(L)'
;MSSITDMSPEGLARTITEAQHINAAKYYLIASITMMAYDMVLTFHLEYEYIWKRKKTLVSYLFLINRYLNPCYYIITTTAYFDPSWTFTAPPLISCARFVKFEGAATCATYAITNLMMTLRVHALWQNRWVLGYLLSLCVIQVGMWAYVLNYSEPVAYPNIDVIFHGCILTGKPSFGNKWQMWLFAYVVFDSSVFALVLAKTLRYSRETHSPLIKTLRNDGTAYFVVIFTVNVVWLVMTFHAAETLKNINEHFSHLVSVVLISRLTIHLRSEGDRHSKETWRPGPPVPSARGRHHSNSFSGPPDQTASVSTYAGQRWARSEKGKNKSLDGVGSPPESLSTTIGPSPGSTVADLNKDVEKAGESSRIWRRSSLRYGPATPSLEDAKQLGEAITFKFSGRTMVSRIYKAATGERMYSWDQCDPSARGTPLDRLVQLYETWGRGGYGMIISGNITVDSKHLEIPGNGVIARSNSTPAHIEQFCRLAGAGKAHGSLVVMQLSHAGRRTPGYINSQPVSAGDVRSNEQTIIPYGQPTPLTKEGIAQVVEQFVYAASIAHQAGFDGIQLHSAYDSLLSQFLSTKTNNRSDDYGGNIDNRSRIIHEIIDSIRKEVKDPGFIIGIKVYLSDFRDKINDARHFCQNLQGLGLDFIELIGGDFDPPESQGHSVTPLKEFVQQISPLLSNTLVFLSGGFRSSENMARAIRGGHCACVGLGRPCGSDPLLPSQIISRQFGGATKPDPSLDATAVRLATGTQMEAIARGMAPIDLSNPGVAQEFNTRVKRFEEEREEALKQGKVKAGYMVWNEAT
;
A
#
# COMPACT_ATOMS: atom_id res chain seq x y z
N MET A 1 -0.31 8.60 -68.77
CA MET A 1 -1.34 9.48 -68.18
C MET A 1 -2.64 9.19 -68.90
N SER A 2 -3.47 8.30 -68.35
CA SER A 2 -4.92 8.34 -68.57
C SER A 2 -5.47 9.19 -67.43
N SER A 3 -6.14 10.29 -67.77
CA SER A 3 -6.74 11.18 -66.78
C SER A 3 -7.76 10.41 -65.94
N ILE A 4 -7.89 10.73 -64.65
CA ILE A 4 -8.92 10.19 -63.73
C ILE A 4 -10.35 10.32 -64.34
N THR A 5 -10.52 11.21 -65.32
CA THR A 5 -11.74 11.40 -66.11
C THR A 5 -12.13 10.26 -67.05
N ASP A 6 -11.23 9.32 -67.37
CA ASP A 6 -11.50 8.19 -68.29
C ASP A 6 -11.77 6.84 -67.57
N MET A 7 -11.86 6.85 -66.24
CA MET A 7 -12.06 5.63 -65.44
C MET A 7 -13.54 5.24 -65.33
N SER A 8 -13.85 3.95 -65.45
CA SER A 8 -15.20 3.44 -65.19
C SER A 8 -15.61 3.70 -63.72
N PRO A 9 -16.92 3.84 -63.42
CA PRO A 9 -17.39 4.05 -62.04
C PRO A 9 -16.89 3.01 -61.03
N GLU A 10 -16.79 1.75 -61.46
CA GLU A 10 -16.23 0.65 -60.66
C GLU A 10 -14.71 0.80 -60.45
N GLY A 11 -13.98 1.24 -61.47
CA GLY A 11 -12.55 1.52 -61.37
C GLY A 11 -12.26 2.66 -60.39
N LEU A 12 -13.06 3.73 -60.45
CA LEU A 12 -12.94 4.87 -59.54
C LEU A 12 -13.23 4.48 -58.07
N ALA A 13 -14.29 3.70 -57.83
CA ALA A 13 -14.63 3.21 -56.49
C ALA A 13 -13.52 2.33 -55.88
N ARG A 14 -12.88 1.48 -56.69
CA ARG A 14 -11.74 0.65 -56.27
C ARG A 14 -10.54 1.51 -55.91
N THR A 15 -10.21 2.51 -56.71
CA THR A 15 -9.09 3.44 -56.46
C THR A 15 -9.29 4.28 -55.20
N ILE A 16 -10.51 4.75 -54.92
CA ILE A 16 -10.83 5.47 -53.67
C ILE A 16 -10.63 4.56 -52.45
N THR A 17 -11.06 3.31 -52.54
CA THR A 17 -10.90 2.32 -51.45
C THR A 17 -9.42 2.02 -51.19
N GLU A 18 -8.61 1.84 -52.24
CA GLU A 18 -7.17 1.63 -52.13
C GLU A 18 -6.45 2.83 -51.49
N ALA A 19 -6.83 4.06 -51.85
CA ALA A 19 -6.32 5.29 -51.24
C ALA A 19 -6.66 5.41 -49.73
N GLN A 20 -7.87 5.02 -49.34
CA GLN A 20 -8.28 4.97 -47.92
C GLN A 20 -7.46 3.95 -47.13
N HIS A 21 -7.20 2.77 -47.70
CA HIS A 21 -6.39 1.74 -47.05
C HIS A 21 -4.94 2.18 -46.84
N ILE A 22 -4.34 2.88 -47.82
CA ILE A 22 -2.99 3.45 -47.69
C ILE A 22 -2.92 4.48 -46.55
N ASN A 23 -3.91 5.37 -46.45
CA ASN A 23 -3.98 6.34 -45.35
C ASN A 23 -4.17 5.65 -43.98
N ALA A 24 -5.04 4.63 -43.91
CA ALA A 24 -5.20 3.85 -42.70
C ALA A 24 -3.87 3.21 -42.25
N ALA A 25 -3.10 2.66 -43.19
CA ALA A 25 -1.78 2.09 -42.90
C ALA A 25 -0.79 3.14 -42.39
N LYS A 26 -0.76 4.34 -42.99
CA LYS A 26 0.06 5.47 -42.52
C LYS A 26 -0.30 5.89 -41.09
N TYR A 27 -1.58 6.05 -40.78
CA TYR A 27 -2.02 6.40 -39.41
C TYR A 27 -1.69 5.31 -38.40
N TYR A 28 -1.88 4.05 -38.79
CA TYR A 28 -1.60 2.91 -37.93
C TYR A 28 -0.10 2.78 -37.62
N LEU A 29 0.77 3.06 -38.59
CA LEU A 29 2.22 3.17 -38.39
C LEU A 29 2.56 4.28 -37.38
N ILE A 30 2.02 5.48 -37.54
CA ILE A 30 2.27 6.62 -36.63
C ILE A 30 1.78 6.31 -35.21
N ALA A 31 0.60 5.70 -35.06
CA ALA A 31 0.08 5.29 -33.76
C ALA A 31 1.01 4.28 -33.07
N SER A 32 1.53 3.30 -33.83
CA SER A 32 2.47 2.29 -33.33
C SER A 32 3.80 2.89 -32.88
N ILE A 33 4.36 3.83 -33.65
CA ILE A 33 5.60 4.55 -33.29
C ILE A 33 5.37 5.44 -32.07
N THR A 34 4.22 6.12 -31.99
CA THR A 34 3.86 6.98 -30.85
C THR A 34 3.77 6.16 -29.56
N MET A 35 3.17 4.96 -29.62
CA MET A 35 3.13 4.04 -28.49
C MET A 35 4.54 3.65 -28.01
N MET A 36 5.44 3.32 -28.94
CA MET A 36 6.83 3.00 -28.60
C MET A 36 7.55 4.22 -27.98
N ALA A 37 7.44 5.40 -28.58
CA ALA A 37 8.08 6.61 -28.07
C ALA A 37 7.56 6.99 -26.68
N TYR A 38 6.26 6.88 -26.46
CA TYR A 38 5.63 7.11 -25.15
C TYR A 38 6.13 6.13 -24.09
N ASP A 39 6.28 4.85 -24.43
CA ASP A 39 6.89 3.87 -23.53
C ASP A 39 8.33 4.22 -23.14
N MET A 40 9.13 4.63 -24.14
CA MET A 40 10.51 5.06 -23.93
C MET A 40 10.60 6.20 -22.94
N VAL A 41 9.76 7.23 -23.09
CA VAL A 41 9.73 8.37 -22.16
C VAL A 41 9.32 7.94 -20.75
N LEU A 42 8.27 7.12 -20.61
CA LEU A 42 7.78 6.70 -19.30
C LEU A 42 8.79 5.86 -18.52
N THR A 43 9.53 4.98 -19.21
CA THR A 43 10.38 3.98 -18.56
C THR A 43 11.87 4.33 -18.59
N PHE A 44 12.25 5.48 -19.17
CA PHE A 44 13.63 5.95 -19.23
C PHE A 44 14.34 6.00 -17.86
N HIS A 45 13.63 6.46 -16.82
CA HIS A 45 14.18 6.51 -15.46
C HIS A 45 14.52 5.11 -14.91
N LEU A 46 13.69 4.10 -15.22
CA LEU A 46 13.93 2.72 -14.83
C LEU A 46 15.07 2.11 -15.65
N GLU A 47 15.15 2.43 -16.94
CA GLU A 47 16.27 1.99 -17.79
C GLU A 47 17.61 2.47 -17.25
N TYR A 48 17.68 3.74 -16.86
CA TYR A 48 18.88 4.32 -16.26
C TYR A 48 19.32 3.51 -15.04
N GLU A 49 18.42 3.28 -14.08
CA GLU A 49 18.74 2.59 -12.82
C GLU A 49 19.06 1.09 -13.00
N TYR A 50 18.31 0.38 -13.86
CA TYR A 50 18.35 -1.09 -13.92
C TYR A 50 19.19 -1.65 -15.09
N ILE A 51 19.42 -0.87 -16.15
CA ILE A 51 20.19 -1.28 -17.32
C ILE A 51 21.49 -0.48 -17.42
N TRP A 52 21.42 0.85 -17.36
CA TRP A 52 22.55 1.69 -17.71
C TRP A 52 23.57 1.87 -16.59
N LYS A 53 23.13 1.97 -15.34
CA LYS A 53 23.99 2.12 -14.16
C LYS A 53 24.75 0.85 -13.78
N ARG A 54 24.33 -0.31 -14.29
CA ARG A 54 24.89 -1.63 -13.93
C ARG A 54 25.98 -2.11 -14.89
N LYS A 55 26.74 -3.11 -14.43
CA LYS A 55 27.69 -3.86 -15.26
C LYS A 55 26.98 -4.41 -16.50
N LYS A 56 27.59 -4.20 -17.66
CA LYS A 56 27.03 -4.61 -18.95
C LYS A 56 27.14 -6.11 -19.10
N THR A 57 26.03 -6.77 -19.37
CA THR A 57 25.98 -8.19 -19.73
C THR A 57 25.43 -8.34 -21.14
N LEU A 58 25.48 -9.55 -21.71
CA LEU A 58 24.88 -9.84 -23.01
C LEU A 58 23.43 -9.34 -23.13
N VAL A 59 22.63 -9.50 -22.07
CA VAL A 59 21.24 -9.00 -22.01
C VAL A 59 21.16 -7.47 -22.09
N SER A 60 22.16 -6.73 -21.57
CA SER A 60 22.19 -5.27 -21.67
C SER A 60 22.45 -4.80 -23.11
N TYR A 61 23.31 -5.51 -23.84
CA TYR A 61 23.55 -5.21 -25.26
C TYR A 61 22.36 -5.61 -26.13
N LEU A 62 21.76 -6.78 -25.88
CA LEU A 62 20.53 -7.17 -26.57
C LEU A 62 19.38 -6.20 -26.29
N PHE A 63 19.26 -5.70 -25.06
CA PHE A 63 18.29 -4.67 -24.70
C PHE A 63 18.55 -3.34 -25.42
N LEU A 64 19.81 -2.89 -25.49
CA LEU A 64 20.19 -1.69 -26.24
C LEU A 64 19.74 -1.79 -27.69
N ILE A 65 20.11 -2.89 -28.35
CA ILE A 65 19.83 -3.12 -29.76
C ILE A 65 18.31 -3.22 -29.96
N ASN A 66 17.61 -4.05 -29.18
CA ASN A 66 16.16 -4.20 -29.29
C ASN A 66 15.40 -2.89 -29.08
N ARG A 67 15.83 -2.04 -28.15
CA ARG A 67 15.06 -0.86 -27.76
C ARG A 67 15.40 0.38 -28.58
N TYR A 68 16.65 0.56 -28.99
CA TYR A 68 17.11 1.79 -29.64
C TYR A 68 17.39 1.62 -31.14
N LEU A 69 17.57 0.39 -31.65
CA LEU A 69 17.66 0.16 -33.10
C LEU A 69 16.30 0.33 -33.79
N ASN A 70 15.21 -0.06 -33.11
CA ASN A 70 13.86 0.03 -33.65
C ASN A 70 13.43 1.48 -33.97
N PRO A 71 13.61 2.48 -33.09
CA PRO A 71 13.40 3.89 -33.44
C PRO A 71 14.16 4.33 -34.69
N CYS A 72 15.44 3.95 -34.84
CA CYS A 72 16.24 4.30 -36.02
C CYS A 72 15.68 3.67 -37.30
N TYR A 73 15.28 2.40 -37.24
CA TYR A 73 14.63 1.70 -38.35
C TYR A 73 13.31 2.38 -38.74
N TYR A 74 12.44 2.66 -37.77
CA TYR A 74 11.12 3.24 -38.03
C TYR A 74 11.16 4.71 -38.45
N ILE A 75 12.23 5.46 -38.16
CA ILE A 75 12.46 6.80 -38.74
C ILE A 75 12.62 6.69 -40.26
N ILE A 76 13.41 5.71 -40.74
CA ILE A 76 13.61 5.48 -42.17
C ILE A 76 12.32 4.98 -42.81
N THR A 77 11.61 4.04 -42.18
CA THR A 77 10.30 3.55 -42.65
C THR A 77 9.27 4.68 -42.74
N THR A 78 9.16 5.53 -41.72
CA THR A 78 8.23 6.67 -41.75
C THR A 78 8.59 7.64 -42.86
N THR A 79 9.88 7.96 -43.03
CA THR A 79 10.32 8.84 -44.12
C THR A 79 9.93 8.25 -45.47
N ALA A 80 10.16 6.96 -45.70
CA ALA A 80 9.80 6.31 -46.97
C ALA A 80 8.29 6.25 -47.24
N TYR A 81 7.44 6.15 -46.21
CA TYR A 81 5.98 6.10 -46.34
C TYR A 81 5.35 7.50 -46.55
N PHE A 82 6.01 8.56 -46.11
CA PHE A 82 5.47 9.94 -46.14
C PHE A 82 6.21 10.89 -47.09
N ASP A 83 7.41 10.54 -47.56
CA ASP A 83 8.16 11.31 -48.56
C ASP A 83 7.96 10.73 -49.97
N PRO A 84 7.30 11.47 -50.87
CA PRO A 84 7.05 11.03 -52.25
C PRO A 84 8.33 10.74 -53.04
N SER A 85 9.46 11.36 -52.68
CA SER A 85 10.73 11.15 -53.37
C SER A 85 11.20 9.70 -53.30
N TRP A 86 10.86 8.96 -52.24
CA TRP A 86 11.24 7.55 -52.09
C TRP A 86 10.46 6.61 -53.02
N THR A 87 9.30 7.07 -53.52
CA THR A 87 8.43 6.34 -54.44
C THR A 87 8.61 6.81 -55.90
N PHE A 88 8.88 8.10 -56.14
CA PHE A 88 8.83 8.70 -57.48
C PHE A 88 10.17 9.18 -58.06
N THR A 89 11.31 9.11 -57.33
CA THR A 89 12.61 9.56 -57.89
C THR A 89 13.10 8.69 -59.03
N ALA A 90 13.45 9.29 -60.18
CA ALA A 90 13.98 8.56 -61.32
C ALA A 90 15.36 7.93 -61.05
N PRO A 91 15.55 6.63 -61.36
CA PRO A 91 14.55 5.69 -61.87
C PRO A 91 13.60 5.22 -60.74
N PRO A 92 12.25 5.36 -60.90
CA PRO A 92 11.25 5.28 -59.83
C PRO A 92 11.23 3.93 -59.07
N LEU A 93 11.68 2.85 -59.70
CA LEU A 93 11.78 1.53 -59.08
C LEU A 93 13.05 1.30 -58.25
N ILE A 94 14.10 2.12 -58.37
CA ILE A 94 15.38 1.85 -57.69
C ILE A 94 15.30 2.20 -56.20
N SER A 95 14.78 3.38 -55.86
CA SER A 95 14.60 3.80 -54.47
C SER A 95 13.62 2.88 -53.75
N CYS A 96 12.50 2.57 -54.40
CA CYS A 96 11.51 1.61 -53.92
C CYS A 96 12.11 0.20 -53.72
N ALA A 97 12.82 -0.34 -54.71
CA ALA A 97 13.43 -1.66 -54.61
C ALA A 97 14.51 -1.77 -53.52
N ARG A 98 15.28 -0.69 -53.30
CA ARG A 98 16.27 -0.61 -52.22
C ARG A 98 15.59 -0.50 -50.85
N PHE A 99 14.57 0.36 -50.74
CA PHE A 99 13.82 0.55 -49.51
C PHE A 99 13.16 -0.75 -49.06
N VAL A 100 12.45 -1.44 -49.94
CA VAL A 100 11.70 -2.63 -49.53
C VAL A 100 12.64 -3.80 -49.15
N LYS A 101 13.81 -3.90 -49.80
CA LYS A 101 14.88 -4.84 -49.35
C LYS A 101 15.46 -4.45 -48.00
N PHE A 102 15.68 -3.16 -47.76
CA PHE A 102 16.12 -2.65 -46.47
C PHE A 102 15.08 -2.92 -45.39
N GLU A 103 13.81 -2.60 -45.63
CA GLU A 103 12.68 -2.81 -44.73
C GLU A 103 12.58 -4.29 -44.37
N GLY A 104 12.58 -5.17 -45.38
CA GLY A 104 12.56 -6.60 -45.18
C GLY A 104 13.76 -7.15 -44.39
N ALA A 105 14.98 -6.70 -44.70
CA ALA A 105 16.17 -7.12 -43.97
C ALA A 105 16.21 -6.58 -42.52
N ALA A 106 15.75 -5.34 -42.31
CA ALA A 106 15.66 -4.72 -41.00
C ALA A 106 14.63 -5.44 -40.13
N THR A 107 13.43 -5.71 -40.66
CA THR A 107 12.38 -6.49 -40.00
C THR A 107 12.90 -7.88 -39.60
N CYS A 108 13.65 -8.56 -40.48
CA CYS A 108 14.31 -9.83 -40.15
C CYS A 108 15.20 -9.72 -38.91
N ALA A 109 16.07 -8.72 -38.92
CA ALA A 109 17.07 -8.53 -37.89
C ALA A 109 16.42 -8.19 -36.53
N THR A 110 15.44 -7.29 -36.52
CA THR A 110 14.75 -6.87 -35.30
C THR A 110 13.94 -8.01 -34.69
N TYR A 111 13.27 -8.83 -35.50
CA TYR A 111 12.57 -10.01 -35.00
C TYR A 111 13.52 -11.10 -34.52
N ALA A 112 14.65 -11.34 -35.19
CA ALA A 112 15.65 -12.28 -34.71
C ALA A 112 16.17 -11.90 -33.31
N ILE A 113 16.40 -10.61 -33.07
CA ILE A 113 16.80 -10.08 -31.75
C ILE A 113 15.69 -10.27 -30.72
N THR A 114 14.46 -9.93 -31.09
CA THR A 114 13.27 -10.05 -30.24
C THR A 114 13.05 -11.51 -29.80
N ASN A 115 13.12 -12.45 -30.75
CA ASN A 115 12.94 -13.88 -30.52
C ASN A 115 14.08 -14.47 -29.70
N LEU A 116 15.31 -14.02 -29.92
CA LEU A 116 16.45 -14.41 -29.09
C LEU A 116 16.26 -13.96 -27.63
N MET A 117 15.77 -12.73 -27.41
CA MET A 117 15.44 -12.24 -26.06
C MET A 117 14.33 -13.06 -25.41
N MET A 118 13.26 -13.42 -26.14
CA MET A 118 12.20 -14.30 -25.63
C MET A 118 12.73 -15.70 -25.31
N THR A 119 13.59 -16.25 -26.16
CA THR A 119 14.19 -17.58 -25.99
C THR A 119 15.06 -17.66 -24.74
N LEU A 120 15.98 -16.70 -24.58
CA LEU A 120 16.85 -16.62 -23.40
C LEU A 120 16.04 -16.52 -22.10
N ARG A 121 14.89 -15.83 -22.16
CA ARG A 121 14.00 -15.68 -21.02
C ARG A 121 13.24 -16.96 -20.69
N VAL A 122 12.66 -17.65 -21.68
CA VAL A 122 12.01 -18.95 -21.44
C VAL A 122 13.03 -19.97 -20.92
N HIS A 123 14.26 -19.93 -21.43
CA HIS A 123 15.35 -20.73 -20.91
C HIS A 123 15.66 -20.42 -19.44
N ALA A 124 15.71 -19.14 -19.05
CA ALA A 124 15.89 -18.77 -17.64
C ALA A 124 14.78 -19.31 -16.72
N LEU A 125 13.55 -19.45 -17.23
CA LEU A 125 12.40 -19.99 -16.48
C LEU A 125 12.41 -21.53 -16.38
N TRP A 126 12.84 -22.22 -17.43
CA TRP A 126 12.82 -23.69 -17.49
C TRP A 126 14.15 -24.34 -17.07
N GLN A 127 15.26 -23.60 -17.17
CA GLN A 127 16.64 -24.07 -16.97
C GLN A 127 16.97 -25.40 -17.68
N ASN A 128 16.29 -25.67 -18.81
CA ASN A 128 16.41 -26.90 -19.57
C ASN A 128 17.02 -26.62 -20.95
N ARG A 129 18.10 -27.34 -21.27
CA ARG A 129 18.83 -27.24 -22.55
C ARG A 129 17.99 -27.68 -23.76
N TRP A 130 17.06 -28.62 -23.57
CA TRP A 130 16.19 -29.11 -24.65
C TRP A 130 15.16 -28.06 -25.08
N VAL A 131 14.60 -27.34 -24.10
CA VAL A 131 13.67 -26.21 -24.37
C VAL A 131 14.41 -25.08 -25.10
N LEU A 132 15.65 -24.79 -24.71
CA LEU A 132 16.50 -23.83 -25.40
C LEU A 132 16.80 -24.25 -26.85
N GLY A 133 17.20 -25.50 -27.06
CA GLY A 133 17.48 -26.03 -28.41
C GLY A 133 16.25 -25.99 -29.33
N TYR A 134 15.07 -26.30 -28.80
CA TYR A 134 13.81 -26.23 -29.52
C TYR A 134 13.44 -24.79 -29.94
N LEU A 135 13.52 -23.82 -29.02
CA LEU A 135 13.20 -22.43 -29.36
C LEU A 135 14.24 -21.81 -30.30
N LEU A 136 15.52 -22.16 -30.15
CA LEU A 136 16.55 -21.72 -31.08
C LEU A 136 16.37 -22.31 -32.47
N SER A 137 15.96 -23.57 -32.60
CA SER A 137 15.69 -24.17 -33.91
C SER A 137 14.50 -23.50 -34.60
N LEU A 138 13.43 -23.19 -33.87
CA LEU A 138 12.32 -22.41 -34.40
C LEU A 138 12.75 -21.00 -34.84
N CYS A 139 13.58 -20.32 -34.05
CA CYS A 139 14.12 -19.01 -34.41
C CYS A 139 14.96 -19.07 -35.70
N VAL A 140 15.80 -20.10 -35.87
CA VAL A 140 16.60 -20.30 -37.10
C VAL A 140 15.70 -20.61 -38.30
N ILE A 141 14.69 -21.46 -38.13
CA ILE A 141 13.71 -21.78 -39.18
C ILE A 141 12.98 -20.50 -39.62
N GLN A 142 12.56 -19.67 -38.69
CA GLN A 142 11.85 -18.41 -38.95
C GLN A 142 12.72 -17.40 -39.71
N VAL A 143 13.95 -17.17 -39.26
CA VAL A 143 14.91 -16.29 -39.95
C VAL A 143 15.24 -16.83 -41.34
N GLY A 144 15.47 -18.13 -41.46
CA GLY A 144 15.75 -18.78 -42.74
C GLY A 144 14.58 -18.70 -43.72
N MET A 145 13.35 -18.90 -43.23
CA MET A 145 12.14 -18.80 -44.04
C MET A 145 11.89 -17.37 -44.50
N TRP A 146 12.13 -16.37 -43.66
CA TRP A 146 12.00 -14.96 -44.05
C TRP A 146 13.08 -14.55 -45.05
N ALA A 147 14.34 -14.94 -44.84
CA ALA A 147 15.41 -14.70 -45.80
C ALA A 147 15.13 -15.38 -47.16
N TYR A 148 14.52 -16.57 -47.14
CA TYR A 148 14.05 -17.24 -48.35
C TYR A 148 12.94 -16.43 -49.04
N VAL A 149 11.89 -16.03 -48.32
CA VAL A 149 10.78 -15.24 -48.89
C VAL A 149 11.26 -13.90 -49.44
N LEU A 150 12.21 -13.23 -48.79
CA LEU A 150 12.81 -11.98 -49.28
C LEU A 150 13.41 -12.12 -50.69
N ASN A 151 14.01 -13.27 -51.01
CA ASN A 151 14.60 -13.52 -52.33
C ASN A 151 13.56 -13.78 -53.43
N TYR A 152 12.34 -14.19 -53.04
CA TYR A 152 11.20 -14.43 -53.94
C TYR A 152 10.17 -13.31 -53.91
N SER A 153 10.56 -12.16 -53.39
CA SER A 153 9.73 -10.99 -53.26
C SER A 153 10.06 -9.95 -54.33
N GLU A 154 9.07 -9.13 -54.70
CA GLU A 154 9.19 -8.04 -55.65
C GLU A 154 8.65 -6.74 -55.05
N PRO A 155 9.29 -5.60 -55.33
CA PRO A 155 8.81 -4.30 -54.87
C PRO A 155 7.65 -3.85 -55.76
N VAL A 156 6.53 -3.51 -55.15
CA VAL A 156 5.39 -2.90 -55.84
C VAL A 156 5.21 -1.48 -55.28
N ALA A 157 5.40 -0.50 -56.16
CA ALA A 157 4.96 0.87 -55.89
C ALA A 157 3.46 0.94 -56.16
N TYR A 158 2.69 1.50 -55.22
CA TYR A 158 1.27 1.75 -55.47
C TYR A 158 1.10 2.66 -56.70
N PRO A 159 0.09 2.41 -57.55
CA PRO A 159 -0.07 3.16 -58.79
C PRO A 159 -0.24 4.65 -58.50
N ASN A 160 0.41 5.48 -59.32
CA ASN A 160 0.45 6.95 -59.27
C ASN A 160 -0.97 7.58 -59.32
N ILE A 161 -1.69 7.60 -58.19
CA ILE A 161 -2.98 8.29 -58.09
C ILE A 161 -2.75 9.78 -57.80
N ASP A 162 -1.84 10.11 -56.87
CA ASP A 162 -1.47 11.49 -56.49
C ASP A 162 -0.16 11.49 -55.67
N VAL A 163 0.51 12.65 -55.54
CA VAL A 163 1.69 12.89 -54.68
C VAL A 163 1.41 12.56 -53.21
N ILE A 164 0.13 12.56 -52.81
CA ILE A 164 -0.33 12.32 -51.43
C ILE A 164 -0.46 10.81 -51.13
N PHE A 165 -0.85 10.00 -52.13
CA PHE A 165 -1.15 8.57 -51.99
C PHE A 165 -0.06 7.72 -52.63
N HIS A 166 1.11 7.72 -51.99
CA HIS A 166 2.28 6.98 -52.41
C HIS A 166 2.76 6.02 -51.30
N GLY A 167 3.44 4.96 -51.71
CA GLY A 167 4.00 3.94 -50.83
C GLY A 167 4.64 2.79 -51.62
N CYS A 168 5.61 2.15 -51.00
CA CYS A 168 6.32 0.99 -51.54
C CYS A 168 6.07 -0.20 -50.62
N ILE A 169 5.53 -1.28 -51.18
CA ILE A 169 5.25 -2.50 -50.43
C ILE A 169 6.01 -3.69 -51.01
N LEU A 170 6.30 -4.66 -50.15
CA LEU A 170 6.81 -5.95 -50.57
C LEU A 170 5.65 -6.89 -50.90
N THR A 171 5.66 -7.43 -52.12
CA THR A 171 4.74 -8.50 -52.51
C THR A 171 5.52 -9.73 -52.95
N GLY A 172 4.90 -10.91 -52.88
CA GLY A 172 5.47 -12.10 -53.48
C GLY A 172 5.41 -12.01 -55.01
N LYS A 173 6.40 -12.61 -55.69
CA LYS A 173 6.33 -12.78 -57.15
C LYS A 173 5.04 -13.51 -57.55
N PRO A 174 4.42 -13.19 -58.70
CA PRO A 174 3.15 -13.81 -59.11
C PRO A 174 3.25 -15.33 -59.27
N SER A 175 4.44 -15.83 -59.62
CA SER A 175 4.75 -17.26 -59.74
C SER A 175 4.69 -18.03 -58.43
N PHE A 176 4.79 -17.34 -57.29
CA PHE A 176 4.78 -17.93 -55.95
C PHE A 176 3.40 -17.83 -55.26
N GLY A 177 2.48 -17.01 -55.80
CA GLY A 177 1.12 -16.82 -55.31
C GLY A 177 1.07 -16.42 -53.83
N ASN A 178 -0.06 -16.69 -53.15
CA ASN A 178 -0.23 -16.39 -51.71
C ASN A 178 0.69 -17.18 -50.77
N LYS A 179 1.49 -18.12 -51.29
CA LYS A 179 2.44 -18.91 -50.49
C LYS A 179 3.57 -18.06 -49.91
N TRP A 180 3.80 -16.86 -50.45
CA TRP A 180 4.78 -15.93 -49.89
C TRP A 180 4.44 -15.55 -48.44
N GLN A 181 3.16 -15.62 -48.04
CA GLN A 181 2.66 -15.33 -46.69
C GLN A 181 2.90 -16.48 -45.70
N MET A 182 3.44 -17.62 -46.13
CA MET A 182 3.68 -18.77 -45.25
C MET A 182 4.69 -18.48 -44.13
N TRP A 183 5.55 -17.47 -44.29
CA TRP A 183 6.49 -17.04 -43.25
C TRP A 183 5.78 -16.65 -41.94
N LEU A 184 4.56 -16.12 -42.04
CA LEU A 184 3.77 -15.69 -40.89
C LEU A 184 3.40 -16.87 -39.97
N PHE A 185 3.26 -18.08 -40.52
CA PHE A 185 3.05 -19.27 -39.70
C PHE A 185 4.26 -19.58 -38.83
N ALA A 186 5.47 -19.40 -39.34
CA ALA A 186 6.69 -19.61 -38.53
C ALA A 186 6.73 -18.64 -37.33
N TYR A 187 6.25 -17.41 -37.52
CA TYR A 187 6.09 -16.42 -36.45
C TYR A 187 5.08 -16.85 -35.39
N VAL A 188 3.86 -17.18 -35.82
CA VAL A 188 2.81 -17.60 -34.89
C VAL A 188 3.18 -18.89 -34.18
N VAL A 189 3.86 -19.83 -34.84
CA VAL A 189 4.34 -21.07 -34.22
C VAL A 189 5.37 -20.78 -33.14
N PHE A 190 6.34 -19.90 -33.39
CA PHE A 190 7.32 -19.52 -32.38
C PHE A 190 6.64 -18.90 -31.14
N ASP A 191 5.75 -17.93 -31.34
CA ASP A 191 5.07 -17.25 -30.24
C ASP A 191 4.09 -18.15 -29.50
N SER A 192 3.37 -19.03 -30.21
CA SER A 192 2.50 -20.03 -29.62
C SER A 192 3.29 -20.99 -28.74
N SER A 193 4.47 -21.40 -29.19
CA SER A 193 5.37 -22.26 -28.42
C SER A 193 5.90 -21.56 -27.18
N VAL A 194 6.31 -20.30 -27.27
CA VAL A 194 6.72 -19.50 -26.11
C VAL A 194 5.56 -19.34 -25.12
N PHE A 195 4.38 -18.96 -25.61
CA PHE A 195 3.18 -18.80 -24.79
C PHE A 195 2.79 -20.11 -24.08
N ALA A 196 2.73 -21.22 -24.81
CA ALA A 196 2.39 -22.53 -24.25
C ALA A 196 3.40 -22.97 -23.19
N LEU A 197 4.71 -22.76 -23.41
CA LEU A 197 5.75 -23.11 -22.43
C LEU A 197 5.67 -22.25 -21.17
N VAL A 198 5.36 -20.95 -21.29
CA VAL A 198 5.18 -20.06 -20.14
C VAL A 198 3.90 -20.39 -19.39
N LEU A 199 2.80 -20.63 -20.09
CA LEU A 199 1.51 -21.01 -19.50
C LEU A 199 1.57 -22.37 -18.81
N ALA A 200 2.17 -23.38 -19.45
CA ALA A 200 2.30 -24.72 -18.87
C ALA A 200 3.14 -24.70 -17.58
N LYS A 201 4.24 -23.94 -17.56
CA LYS A 201 5.05 -23.76 -16.36
C LYS A 201 4.27 -23.03 -15.27
N THR A 202 3.52 -22.00 -15.64
CA THR A 202 2.66 -21.22 -14.74
C THR A 202 1.59 -22.10 -14.08
N LEU A 203 0.89 -22.92 -14.87
CA LEU A 203 -0.17 -23.82 -14.38
C LEU A 203 0.38 -24.96 -13.50
N ARG A 204 1.53 -25.56 -13.87
CA ARG A 204 2.18 -26.59 -13.03
C ARG A 204 2.65 -26.04 -11.70
N TYR A 205 3.31 -24.87 -11.70
CA TYR A 205 3.89 -24.30 -10.49
C TYR A 205 2.84 -23.71 -9.54
N SER A 206 1.68 -23.29 -10.05
CA SER A 206 0.53 -22.87 -9.24
C SER A 206 -0.02 -23.97 -8.33
N ARG A 207 0.31 -25.25 -8.59
CA ARG A 207 -0.08 -26.38 -7.74
C ARG A 207 0.96 -26.74 -6.67
N GLU A 208 2.20 -26.23 -6.76
CA GLU A 208 3.33 -26.82 -6.02
C GLU A 208 4.10 -25.84 -5.10
N THR A 209 3.95 -24.50 -5.19
CA THR A 209 4.84 -23.59 -4.40
C THR A 209 4.27 -22.20 -4.07
N HIS A 210 4.58 -21.72 -2.86
CA HIS A 210 4.08 -20.48 -2.22
C HIS A 210 5.08 -19.30 -2.23
N SER A 211 5.90 -19.13 -3.28
CA SER A 211 6.87 -18.01 -3.34
C SER A 211 6.26 -16.69 -3.86
N PRO A 212 6.38 -15.56 -3.12
CA PRO A 212 5.88 -14.24 -3.54
C PRO A 212 6.53 -13.69 -4.82
N LEU A 213 7.82 -13.98 -5.03
CA LEU A 213 8.59 -13.55 -6.21
C LEU A 213 8.05 -14.21 -7.48
N ILE A 214 7.76 -15.50 -7.40
CA ILE A 214 7.23 -16.28 -8.53
C ILE A 214 5.77 -15.90 -8.80
N LYS A 215 5.00 -15.56 -7.78
CA LYS A 215 3.62 -15.04 -7.93
C LYS A 215 3.57 -13.67 -8.64
N THR A 216 4.56 -12.81 -8.41
CA THR A 216 4.67 -11.50 -9.06
C THR A 216 5.18 -11.62 -10.50
N LEU A 217 6.22 -12.44 -10.74
CA LEU A 217 6.65 -12.82 -12.10
C LEU A 217 5.52 -13.44 -12.94
N ARG A 218 4.61 -14.18 -12.27
CA ARG A 218 3.50 -14.93 -12.86
C ARG A 218 2.33 -14.05 -13.29
N ASN A 219 1.95 -13.07 -12.48
CA ASN A 219 0.80 -12.21 -12.77
C ASN A 219 1.12 -11.16 -13.83
N ASP A 220 2.32 -10.60 -13.82
CA ASP A 220 2.72 -9.60 -14.81
C ASP A 220 3.26 -10.27 -16.08
N GLY A 221 4.15 -11.26 -15.95
CA GLY A 221 4.82 -11.90 -17.09
C GLY A 221 3.91 -12.63 -18.07
N THR A 222 2.90 -13.37 -17.58
CA THR A 222 1.97 -14.12 -18.44
C THR A 222 1.09 -13.20 -19.27
N ALA A 223 0.65 -12.08 -18.69
CA ALA A 223 -0.20 -11.10 -19.37
C ALA A 223 0.49 -10.51 -20.61
N TYR A 224 1.81 -10.22 -20.53
CA TYR A 224 2.58 -9.76 -21.69
C TYR A 224 2.58 -10.76 -22.85
N PHE A 225 2.75 -12.05 -22.56
CA PHE A 225 2.74 -13.08 -23.60
C PHE A 225 1.34 -13.34 -24.18
N VAL A 226 0.28 -13.17 -23.38
CA VAL A 226 -1.11 -13.21 -23.88
C VAL A 226 -1.33 -12.08 -24.90
N VAL A 227 -0.93 -10.85 -24.58
CA VAL A 227 -1.11 -9.70 -25.48
C VAL A 227 -0.34 -9.90 -26.78
N ILE A 228 0.94 -10.30 -26.71
CA ILE A 228 1.75 -10.58 -27.92
C ILE A 228 1.09 -11.67 -28.78
N PHE A 229 0.67 -12.77 -28.16
CA PHE A 229 -0.02 -13.86 -28.86
C PHE A 229 -1.31 -13.38 -29.53
N THR A 230 -2.17 -12.64 -28.82
CA THR A 230 -3.43 -12.12 -29.37
C THR A 230 -3.19 -11.21 -30.57
N VAL A 231 -2.23 -10.28 -30.48
CA VAL A 231 -1.93 -9.37 -31.60
C VAL A 231 -1.40 -10.14 -32.82
N ASN A 232 -0.55 -11.15 -32.62
CA ASN A 232 -0.05 -12.00 -33.70
C ASN A 232 -1.14 -12.90 -34.31
N VAL A 233 -2.08 -13.39 -33.51
CA VAL A 233 -3.25 -14.13 -34.02
C VAL A 233 -4.15 -13.22 -34.85
N VAL A 234 -4.41 -12.00 -34.40
CA VAL A 234 -5.16 -11.00 -35.18
C VAL A 234 -4.47 -10.75 -36.53
N TRP A 235 -3.14 -10.60 -36.53
CA TRP A 235 -2.38 -10.43 -37.78
C TRP A 235 -2.51 -11.63 -38.73
N LEU A 236 -2.43 -12.86 -38.21
CA LEU A 236 -2.64 -14.07 -38.98
C LEU A 236 -4.04 -14.09 -39.63
N VAL A 237 -5.08 -13.77 -38.86
CA VAL A 237 -6.45 -13.71 -39.37
C VAL A 237 -6.57 -12.66 -40.47
N MET A 238 -6.02 -11.47 -40.26
CA MET A 238 -6.03 -10.38 -41.25
C MET A 238 -5.32 -10.78 -42.55
N THR A 239 -4.21 -11.51 -42.46
CA THR A 239 -3.45 -11.96 -43.63
C THR A 239 -4.30 -12.83 -44.59
N PHE A 240 -5.19 -13.67 -44.04
CA PHE A 240 -6.06 -14.53 -44.84
C PHE A 240 -7.36 -13.87 -45.29
N HIS A 241 -7.94 -12.99 -44.48
CA HIS A 241 -9.31 -12.52 -44.68
C HIS A 241 -9.42 -11.04 -45.09
N ALA A 242 -8.37 -10.24 -44.87
CA ALA A 242 -8.40 -8.83 -45.22
C ALA A 242 -8.13 -8.61 -46.72
N ALA A 243 -8.60 -7.47 -47.24
CA ALA A 243 -8.24 -6.99 -48.57
C ALA A 243 -6.71 -6.91 -48.72
N GLU A 244 -6.17 -7.13 -49.92
CA GLU A 244 -4.72 -7.22 -50.16
C GLU A 244 -3.92 -6.04 -49.61
N THR A 245 -4.50 -4.84 -49.67
CA THR A 245 -3.93 -3.58 -49.15
C THR A 245 -3.98 -3.44 -47.62
N LEU A 246 -4.75 -4.27 -46.92
CA LEU A 246 -4.88 -4.27 -45.45
C LEU A 246 -4.16 -5.46 -44.78
N LYS A 247 -3.71 -6.47 -45.54
CA LYS A 247 -3.13 -7.70 -44.98
C LYS A 247 -1.90 -7.44 -44.10
N ASN A 248 -1.09 -6.44 -44.45
CA ASN A 248 0.15 -6.12 -43.74
C ASN A 248 0.01 -4.95 -42.75
N ILE A 249 -1.18 -4.37 -42.58
CA ILE A 249 -1.35 -3.19 -41.71
C ILE A 249 -0.95 -3.48 -40.26
N ASN A 250 -1.22 -4.70 -39.79
CA ASN A 250 -0.95 -5.10 -38.40
C ASN A 250 0.52 -5.49 -38.14
N GLU A 251 1.35 -5.58 -39.18
CA GLU A 251 2.77 -5.97 -39.07
C GLU A 251 3.53 -5.04 -38.13
N HIS A 252 3.49 -3.74 -38.40
CA HIS A 252 4.28 -2.76 -37.64
C HIS A 252 3.83 -2.65 -36.18
N PHE A 253 2.52 -2.72 -35.92
CA PHE A 253 1.99 -2.69 -34.56
C PHE A 253 2.40 -3.94 -33.79
N SER A 254 2.24 -5.13 -34.39
CA SER A 254 2.61 -6.38 -33.73
C SER A 254 4.10 -6.42 -33.36
N HIS A 255 4.95 -5.99 -34.28
CA HIS A 255 6.37 -5.86 -34.05
C HIS A 255 6.67 -4.89 -32.88
N LEU A 256 6.15 -3.67 -32.94
CA LEU A 256 6.44 -2.62 -31.94
C LEU A 256 5.85 -2.94 -30.55
N VAL A 257 4.68 -3.56 -30.48
CA VAL A 257 4.12 -4.07 -29.22
C VAL A 257 5.06 -5.10 -28.61
N SER A 258 5.54 -6.06 -29.41
CA SER A 258 6.48 -7.08 -28.93
C SER A 258 7.75 -6.45 -28.36
N VAL A 259 8.33 -5.48 -29.07
CA VAL A 259 9.53 -4.72 -28.64
C VAL A 259 9.29 -4.00 -27.31
N VAL A 260 8.18 -3.28 -27.17
CA VAL A 260 7.81 -2.54 -25.95
C VAL A 260 7.63 -3.49 -24.77
N LEU A 261 6.81 -4.53 -24.93
CA LEU A 261 6.48 -5.46 -23.86
C LEU A 261 7.69 -6.26 -23.40
N ILE A 262 8.54 -6.73 -24.32
CA ILE A 262 9.78 -7.43 -23.97
C ILE A 262 10.74 -6.50 -23.23
N SER A 263 10.86 -5.25 -23.66
CA SER A 263 11.71 -4.25 -22.99
C SER A 263 11.25 -3.97 -21.56
N ARG A 264 9.95 -3.68 -21.36
CA ARG A 264 9.37 -3.51 -20.00
C ARG A 264 9.64 -4.69 -19.10
N LEU A 265 9.47 -5.87 -19.68
CA LEU A 265 9.57 -7.11 -18.94
C LEU A 265 11.04 -7.47 -18.61
N THR A 266 12.01 -7.06 -19.42
CA THR A 266 13.45 -7.14 -19.08
C THR A 266 13.83 -6.17 -17.96
N ILE A 267 13.27 -4.95 -17.95
CA ILE A 267 13.47 -3.97 -16.87
C ILE A 267 12.93 -4.54 -15.55
N HIS A 268 11.70 -5.07 -15.56
CA HIS A 268 11.04 -5.61 -14.37
C HIS A 268 11.81 -6.81 -13.77
N LEU A 269 12.32 -7.72 -14.60
CA LEU A 269 13.14 -8.83 -14.10
C LEU A 269 14.41 -8.36 -13.40
N ARG A 270 15.04 -7.30 -13.89
CA ARG A 270 16.26 -6.73 -13.28
C ARG A 270 15.97 -5.90 -12.03
N SER A 271 14.80 -5.29 -11.93
CA SER A 271 14.37 -4.64 -10.68
C SER A 271 14.11 -5.67 -9.58
N GLU A 272 13.47 -6.79 -9.89
CA GLU A 272 13.25 -7.88 -8.92
C GLU A 272 14.54 -8.60 -8.55
N GLY A 273 15.41 -8.89 -9.54
CA GLY A 273 16.73 -9.47 -9.27
C GLY A 273 17.61 -8.60 -8.37
N ASP A 274 17.44 -7.28 -8.39
CA ASP A 274 18.15 -6.35 -7.49
C ASP A 274 17.62 -6.37 -6.06
N ARG A 275 16.29 -6.40 -5.91
CA ARG A 275 15.66 -6.58 -4.59
C ARG A 275 16.22 -7.84 -3.95
N HIS A 276 16.30 -8.93 -4.71
CA HIS A 276 16.84 -10.19 -4.22
C HIS A 276 18.37 -10.19 -4.03
N SER A 277 19.15 -9.54 -4.91
CA SER A 277 20.61 -9.41 -4.71
C SER A 277 20.97 -8.54 -3.52
N LYS A 278 20.15 -7.53 -3.18
CA LYS A 278 20.32 -6.70 -1.99
C LYS A 278 19.84 -7.43 -0.72
N GLU A 279 18.91 -8.36 -0.85
CA GLU A 279 18.53 -9.29 0.23
C GLU A 279 19.59 -10.37 0.48
N THR A 280 20.25 -10.88 -0.57
CA THR A 280 21.24 -11.98 -0.49
C THR A 280 22.69 -11.51 -0.31
N TRP A 281 23.07 -10.35 -0.84
CA TRP A 281 24.39 -9.75 -0.61
C TRP A 281 24.35 -8.85 0.64
N ARG A 282 24.28 -9.50 1.80
CA ARG A 282 24.81 -8.93 3.05
C ARG A 282 26.22 -9.49 3.21
N PRO A 283 27.27 -8.67 3.34
CA PRO A 283 28.55 -9.21 3.77
C PRO A 283 28.35 -9.81 5.16
N GLY A 284 28.68 -11.10 5.30
CA GLY A 284 28.84 -11.71 6.61
C GLY A 284 29.87 -10.94 7.44
N PRO A 285 29.92 -11.15 8.76
CA PRO A 285 30.92 -10.50 9.61
C PRO A 285 32.32 -10.81 9.07
N PRO A 286 33.26 -9.86 9.16
CA PRO A 286 34.60 -10.06 8.62
C PRO A 286 35.25 -11.29 9.25
N VAL A 287 35.61 -12.27 8.41
CA VAL A 287 36.51 -13.36 8.82
C VAL A 287 37.87 -12.71 9.12
N PRO A 288 38.47 -12.93 10.28
CA PRO A 288 39.77 -12.32 10.60
C PRO A 288 40.81 -12.76 9.59
N SER A 289 41.51 -11.79 9.00
CA SER A 289 42.63 -12.04 8.09
C SER A 289 43.72 -12.80 8.82
N ALA A 290 44.01 -14.01 8.36
CA ALA A 290 45.24 -14.72 8.70
C ALA A 290 46.43 -13.97 8.09
N ARG A 291 47.09 -13.13 8.89
CA ARG A 291 48.50 -12.75 8.69
C ARG A 291 49.28 -13.28 9.87
N GLY A 292 50.26 -14.10 9.54
CA GLY A 292 50.97 -14.97 10.48
C GLY A 292 51.74 -14.24 11.56
N ARG A 293 52.02 -15.00 12.63
CA ARG A 293 53.26 -14.86 13.38
C ARG A 293 53.89 -16.23 13.56
N HIS A 294 55.14 -16.29 13.14
CA HIS A 294 56.14 -17.21 13.64
C HIS A 294 56.20 -17.18 15.18
N HIS A 295 56.48 -18.35 15.74
CA HIS A 295 57.12 -18.67 17.02
C HIS A 295 57.32 -17.54 18.04
N SER A 296 56.84 -17.73 19.26
CA SER A 296 57.67 -18.24 20.38
C SER A 296 56.95 -18.16 21.74
N ASN A 297 57.04 -19.27 22.46
CA ASN A 297 57.21 -19.47 23.90
C ASN A 297 56.48 -18.61 24.96
N SER A 298 55.86 -19.39 25.86
CA SER A 298 56.03 -19.40 27.32
C SER A 298 55.24 -18.45 28.22
N PHE A 299 54.51 -19.13 29.14
CA PHE A 299 54.47 -18.94 30.59
C PHE A 299 53.53 -17.93 31.25
N SER A 300 52.77 -18.51 32.21
CA SER A 300 52.37 -18.04 33.55
C SER A 300 51.38 -16.88 33.73
N GLY A 301 50.25 -17.22 34.36
CA GLY A 301 49.84 -16.65 35.66
C GLY A 301 49.00 -15.36 35.70
N PRO A 302 47.86 -15.32 36.43
CA PRO A 302 47.13 -14.10 36.83
C PRO A 302 47.73 -13.55 38.16
N PRO A 303 47.23 -12.50 38.89
CA PRO A 303 45.92 -11.82 38.82
C PRO A 303 45.93 -10.27 39.09
N ASP A 304 44.72 -9.70 39.10
CA ASP A 304 44.21 -8.68 40.05
C ASP A 304 44.48 -7.16 39.94
N GLN A 305 43.43 -6.43 40.34
CA GLN A 305 43.36 -5.11 40.99
C GLN A 305 43.17 -3.76 40.22
N THR A 306 41.95 -3.23 40.42
CA THR A 306 41.55 -1.91 40.98
C THR A 306 41.81 -0.55 40.28
N ALA A 307 40.85 0.35 40.57
CA ALA A 307 40.84 1.82 40.46
C ALA A 307 40.53 2.42 39.08
N SER A 308 39.83 3.55 38.91
CA SER A 308 39.02 4.43 39.77
C SER A 308 38.42 5.53 38.86
N VAL A 309 37.21 6.00 39.20
CA VAL A 309 36.69 7.40 39.15
C VAL A 309 37.37 8.43 38.23
N SER A 310 36.57 9.09 37.38
CA SER A 310 36.81 10.47 36.94
C SER A 310 35.50 11.15 36.51
N THR A 311 35.05 12.06 37.36
CA THR A 311 34.08 13.15 37.14
C THR A 311 34.61 14.23 36.21
N TYR A 312 33.73 14.84 35.41
CA TYR A 312 33.89 16.22 34.95
C TYR A 312 32.52 16.95 34.91
N ALA A 313 32.32 17.83 35.89
CA ALA A 313 31.57 19.08 35.72
C ALA A 313 32.39 19.99 34.78
N GLY A 314 31.87 20.93 33.99
CA GLY A 314 30.67 21.75 34.05
C GLY A 314 31.12 23.11 33.51
N GLN A 315 30.28 23.82 32.75
CA GLN A 315 30.47 25.27 32.57
C GLN A 315 29.14 25.97 32.35
N ARG A 316 29.05 27.11 33.02
CA ARG A 316 27.91 27.90 33.42
C ARG A 316 28.06 29.26 32.75
N TRP A 317 27.05 29.76 32.04
CA TRP A 317 26.99 31.16 31.61
C TRP A 317 25.75 31.82 32.23
N ALA A 318 25.96 33.00 32.79
CA ALA A 318 25.02 33.75 33.60
C ALA A 318 24.48 34.99 32.85
N ARG A 319 23.17 35.21 32.98
CA ARG A 319 22.37 36.46 33.13
C ARG A 319 22.85 37.81 32.55
N SER A 320 21.89 38.49 31.89
CA SER A 320 21.57 39.93 31.99
C SER A 320 20.23 40.17 31.24
N GLU A 321 19.07 40.29 31.90
CA GLU A 321 18.37 41.47 32.49
C GLU A 321 17.22 42.05 31.62
N LYS A 322 16.05 42.14 32.29
CA LYS A 322 14.97 43.17 32.23
C LYS A 322 14.11 43.36 30.98
N GLY A 323 12.78 43.19 31.16
CA GLY A 323 11.79 43.71 30.21
C GLY A 323 10.31 43.39 30.45
N LYS A 324 9.75 43.80 31.60
CA LYS A 324 8.33 44.17 31.84
C LYS A 324 7.18 43.14 31.65
N ASN A 325 6.57 42.84 32.79
CA ASN A 325 5.17 42.43 32.98
C ASN A 325 4.18 43.33 32.22
N LYS A 326 3.14 42.71 31.66
CA LYS A 326 1.76 43.18 31.78
C LYS A 326 0.83 41.99 31.99
N SER A 327 0.21 41.98 33.17
CA SER A 327 -0.91 41.14 33.56
C SER A 327 -2.17 41.50 32.76
N LEU A 328 -2.99 40.49 32.47
CA LEU A 328 -4.43 40.62 32.41
C LEU A 328 -5.01 39.37 33.10
N ASP A 329 -5.37 39.59 34.36
CA ASP A 329 -6.23 38.73 35.16
C ASP A 329 -7.64 38.66 34.54
N GLY A 330 -8.30 37.51 34.70
CA GLY A 330 -9.75 37.43 34.69
C GLY A 330 -10.36 36.37 33.76
N VAL A 331 -10.43 35.12 34.25
CA VAL A 331 -11.61 34.21 34.26
C VAL A 331 -11.18 33.08 35.22
N GLY A 332 -11.55 33.08 36.50
CA GLY A 332 -12.82 32.52 36.97
C GLY A 332 -12.63 31.04 37.34
N SER A 333 -12.24 30.76 38.60
CA SER A 333 -12.15 29.41 39.17
C SER A 333 -13.52 28.71 39.13
N PRO A 334 -13.60 27.41 38.79
CA PRO A 334 -14.85 26.66 38.91
C PRO A 334 -15.11 26.27 40.38
N PRO A 335 -16.38 26.14 40.80
CA PRO A 335 -16.76 26.01 42.20
C PRO A 335 -16.49 24.60 42.77
N GLU A 336 -15.97 24.58 43.99
CA GLU A 336 -16.01 23.44 44.91
C GLU A 336 -17.45 23.17 45.34
N SER A 337 -18.11 22.19 44.73
CA SER A 337 -19.13 21.36 45.40
C SER A 337 -19.64 20.30 44.42
N LEU A 338 -19.17 19.06 44.55
CA LEU A 338 -19.91 17.81 44.26
C LEU A 338 -18.96 16.61 44.52
N SER A 339 -18.47 16.51 45.75
CA SER A 339 -17.94 15.26 46.28
C SER A 339 -19.07 14.50 46.97
N THR A 340 -19.85 13.74 46.21
CA THR A 340 -20.63 12.63 46.75
C THR A 340 -20.18 11.35 46.07
N THR A 341 -19.27 10.69 46.77
CA THR A 341 -18.82 9.31 46.63
C THR A 341 -19.93 8.34 46.17
N ILE A 342 -19.76 7.80 44.97
CA ILE A 342 -20.07 6.39 44.68
C ILE A 342 -18.85 5.84 43.94
N GLY A 343 -17.81 5.51 44.70
CA GLY A 343 -16.73 4.65 44.20
C GLY A 343 -17.09 3.19 44.47
N PRO A 344 -16.72 2.23 43.61
CA PRO A 344 -16.85 0.82 43.96
C PRO A 344 -15.88 0.50 45.11
N SER A 345 -16.35 -0.27 46.09
CA SER A 345 -15.53 -0.78 47.18
C SER A 345 -14.34 -1.58 46.63
N PRO A 346 -13.11 -1.44 47.19
CA PRO A 346 -11.96 -2.22 46.75
C PRO A 346 -12.16 -3.68 47.18
N GLY A 347 -12.41 -4.56 46.20
CA GLY A 347 -12.56 -6.00 46.46
C GLY A 347 -13.52 -6.78 45.57
N SER A 348 -14.05 -6.22 44.47
CA SER A 348 -14.87 -7.02 43.55
C SER A 348 -14.03 -8.14 42.93
N THR A 349 -14.39 -9.38 43.24
CA THR A 349 -13.73 -10.56 42.71
C THR A 349 -14.30 -10.90 41.33
N VAL A 350 -13.62 -11.76 40.55
CA VAL A 350 -14.12 -12.31 39.27
C VAL A 350 -15.52 -12.94 39.40
N ALA A 351 -15.94 -13.32 40.61
CA ALA A 351 -17.27 -13.83 40.90
C ALA A 351 -18.38 -12.74 40.86
N ASP A 352 -18.06 -11.48 41.14
CA ASP A 352 -19.03 -10.38 41.14
C ASP A 352 -19.35 -9.93 39.71
N LEU A 353 -18.37 -9.98 38.81
CA LEU A 353 -18.56 -9.83 37.35
C LEU A 353 -19.51 -10.90 36.77
N ASN A 354 -19.50 -12.12 37.32
CA ASN A 354 -20.37 -13.20 36.84
C ASN A 354 -21.85 -12.98 37.24
N LYS A 355 -22.14 -12.33 38.38
CA LYS A 355 -23.53 -12.04 38.81
C LYS A 355 -24.21 -10.94 37.98
N ASP A 356 -23.45 -9.93 37.55
CA ASP A 356 -23.98 -8.88 36.69
C ASP A 356 -24.20 -9.38 35.24
N VAL A 357 -23.42 -10.36 34.80
CA VAL A 357 -23.62 -11.07 33.52
C VAL A 357 -24.86 -11.99 33.58
N GLU A 358 -25.16 -12.61 34.72
CA GLU A 358 -26.37 -13.43 34.90
C GLU A 358 -27.65 -12.59 34.99
N LYS A 359 -27.62 -11.40 35.61
CA LYS A 359 -28.75 -10.45 35.61
C LYS A 359 -29.04 -9.84 34.24
N ALA A 360 -28.08 -9.85 33.31
CA ALA A 360 -28.29 -9.50 31.90
C ALA A 360 -28.91 -10.65 31.05
N GLY A 361 -29.55 -11.62 31.70
CA GLY A 361 -30.11 -12.84 31.08
C GLY A 361 -31.10 -12.60 29.93
N GLU A 362 -31.77 -11.45 29.89
CA GLU A 362 -32.76 -11.13 28.85
C GLU A 362 -32.15 -10.36 27.66
N SER A 363 -31.23 -9.43 27.90
CA SER A 363 -30.46 -8.75 26.83
C SER A 363 -29.41 -9.65 26.18
N SER A 364 -28.89 -10.66 26.90
CA SER A 364 -27.87 -11.59 26.38
C SER A 364 -28.38 -12.55 25.29
N ARG A 365 -29.70 -12.73 25.13
CA ARG A 365 -30.27 -13.57 24.05
C ARG A 365 -30.08 -12.98 22.66
N ILE A 366 -29.99 -11.65 22.55
CA ILE A 366 -29.85 -10.93 21.28
C ILE A 366 -28.44 -11.13 20.66
N TRP A 367 -27.43 -11.40 21.49
CA TRP A 367 -26.01 -11.51 21.08
C TRP A 367 -25.54 -12.94 20.77
N ARG A 368 -26.46 -13.93 20.76
CA ARG A 368 -26.16 -15.37 20.61
C ARG A 368 -26.34 -15.95 19.20
N ARG A 369 -26.49 -15.13 18.15
CA ARG A 369 -26.96 -15.63 16.85
C ARG A 369 -25.91 -16.25 15.91
N SER A 370 -24.63 -15.89 16.01
CA SER A 370 -23.62 -16.41 15.08
C SER A 370 -23.16 -17.83 15.44
N SER A 371 -23.30 -18.77 14.49
CA SER A 371 -22.86 -20.16 14.61
C SER A 371 -21.40 -20.37 14.20
N LEU A 372 -20.80 -19.44 13.44
CA LEU A 372 -19.44 -19.56 12.91
C LEU A 372 -18.50 -18.56 13.60
N ARG A 373 -17.59 -19.07 14.43
CA ARG A 373 -16.59 -18.27 15.15
C ARG A 373 -15.17 -18.72 14.85
N TYR A 374 -14.20 -17.84 15.05
CA TYR A 374 -12.78 -18.18 14.97
C TYR A 374 -12.31 -18.91 16.23
N GLY A 375 -11.37 -19.86 16.08
CA GLY A 375 -10.74 -20.54 17.20
C GLY A 375 -11.62 -21.62 17.85
N PRO A 376 -11.25 -22.07 19.07
CA PRO A 376 -12.01 -23.09 19.78
C PRO A 376 -13.39 -22.58 20.19
N ALA A 377 -14.37 -23.47 20.34
CA ALA A 377 -15.70 -23.10 20.82
C ALA A 377 -15.64 -22.45 22.22
N THR A 378 -14.77 -22.98 23.07
CA THR A 378 -14.56 -22.54 24.46
C THR A 378 -13.06 -22.32 24.71
N PRO A 379 -12.65 -21.18 25.30
CA PRO A 379 -11.27 -20.96 25.71
C PRO A 379 -10.78 -22.01 26.71
N SER A 380 -9.49 -22.34 26.64
CA SER A 380 -8.84 -23.07 27.72
C SER A 380 -8.85 -22.24 29.01
N LEU A 381 -8.82 -22.89 30.17
CA LEU A 381 -8.79 -22.19 31.45
C LEU A 381 -7.51 -21.34 31.58
N GLU A 382 -6.39 -21.83 31.05
CA GLU A 382 -5.11 -21.12 31.06
C GLU A 382 -5.16 -19.85 30.21
N ASP A 383 -5.67 -19.95 28.97
CA ASP A 383 -5.75 -18.79 28.06
C ASP A 383 -6.70 -17.73 28.63
N ALA A 384 -7.85 -18.14 29.17
CA ALA A 384 -8.82 -17.21 29.77
C ALA A 384 -8.24 -16.50 31.01
N LYS A 385 -7.52 -17.22 31.88
CA LYS A 385 -6.82 -16.63 33.03
C LYS A 385 -5.76 -15.63 32.56
N GLN A 386 -4.88 -16.03 31.66
CA GLN A 386 -3.80 -15.17 31.16
C GLN A 386 -4.34 -13.89 30.52
N LEU A 387 -5.39 -13.99 29.70
CA LEU A 387 -6.00 -12.83 29.05
C LEU A 387 -6.76 -11.93 30.03
N GLY A 388 -7.31 -12.50 31.10
CA GLY A 388 -8.00 -11.78 32.18
C GLY A 388 -7.09 -11.23 33.28
N GLU A 389 -5.77 -11.42 33.19
CA GLU A 389 -4.84 -10.89 34.17
C GLU A 389 -4.77 -9.36 34.11
N ALA A 390 -4.79 -8.73 35.29
CA ALA A 390 -4.53 -7.31 35.42
C ALA A 390 -3.05 -6.99 35.15
N ILE A 391 -2.77 -5.83 34.57
CA ILE A 391 -1.40 -5.38 34.28
C ILE A 391 -1.25 -3.89 34.58
N THR A 392 -0.18 -3.53 35.29
CA THR A 392 0.07 -2.17 35.77
C THR A 392 1.17 -1.50 34.95
N PHE A 393 0.93 -0.27 34.53
CA PHE A 393 1.94 0.54 33.86
C PHE A 393 2.96 1.07 34.86
N LYS A 394 4.23 1.02 34.49
CA LYS A 394 5.33 1.41 35.41
C LYS A 394 5.36 2.91 35.71
N PHE A 395 5.06 3.75 34.73
CA PHE A 395 5.21 5.20 34.87
C PHE A 395 3.96 5.85 35.47
N SER A 396 2.79 5.58 34.90
CA SER A 396 1.52 6.12 35.40
C SER A 396 0.97 5.41 36.65
N GLY A 397 1.38 4.17 36.91
CA GLY A 397 0.82 3.35 38.00
C GLY A 397 -0.63 2.91 37.78
N ARG A 398 -1.23 3.22 36.64
CA ARG A 398 -2.58 2.79 36.26
C ARG A 398 -2.57 1.29 35.93
N THR A 399 -3.70 0.62 36.17
CA THR A 399 -3.85 -0.82 35.97
C THR A 399 -4.96 -1.10 34.96
N MET A 400 -4.65 -1.86 33.91
CA MET A 400 -5.65 -2.47 33.03
C MET A 400 -6.21 -3.72 33.69
N VAL A 401 -7.53 -3.87 33.67
CA VAL A 401 -8.23 -5.02 34.30
C VAL A 401 -8.14 -6.31 33.50
N SER A 402 -7.73 -6.25 32.23
CA SER A 402 -7.46 -7.41 31.38
C SER A 402 -6.35 -7.07 30.37
N ARG A 403 -5.75 -8.09 29.75
CA ARG A 403 -4.71 -7.92 28.73
C ARG A 403 -5.26 -7.67 27.31
N ILE A 404 -6.57 -7.48 27.18
CA ILE A 404 -7.25 -7.21 25.90
C ILE A 404 -7.68 -5.75 25.86
N TYR A 405 -7.31 -5.02 24.82
CA TYR A 405 -7.75 -3.62 24.61
C TYR A 405 -8.51 -3.42 23.31
N LYS A 406 -9.40 -2.43 23.27
CA LYS A 406 -10.01 -1.95 22.02
C LYS A 406 -9.00 -1.06 21.32
N ALA A 407 -8.51 -1.50 20.17
CA ALA A 407 -7.57 -0.74 19.37
C ALA A 407 -8.27 0.44 18.69
N ALA A 408 -7.53 1.53 18.48
CA ALA A 408 -8.05 2.70 17.76
C ALA A 408 -8.65 2.30 16.41
N THR A 409 -9.92 2.65 16.21
CA THR A 409 -10.73 2.31 15.04
C THR A 409 -11.56 3.55 14.71
N GLY A 410 -11.49 4.07 13.49
CA GLY A 410 -12.17 5.32 13.13
C GLY A 410 -13.69 5.18 13.22
N GLU A 411 -14.31 5.83 14.21
CA GLU A 411 -15.74 5.68 14.46
C GLU A 411 -16.61 6.52 13.51
N ARG A 412 -16.07 7.64 13.00
CA ARG A 412 -16.76 8.60 12.09
C ARG A 412 -18.10 9.15 12.62
N MET A 413 -18.28 9.15 13.94
CA MET A 413 -19.49 9.62 14.64
C MET A 413 -19.26 10.92 15.41
N TYR A 414 -18.54 11.86 14.79
CA TYR A 414 -18.33 13.21 15.31
C TYR A 414 -19.02 14.21 14.39
N SER A 415 -19.34 15.40 14.91
CA SER A 415 -19.97 16.48 14.13
C SER A 415 -19.14 16.82 12.89
N TRP A 416 -19.83 17.12 11.80
CA TRP A 416 -19.19 17.46 10.54
C TRP A 416 -19.90 18.63 9.89
N ASP A 417 -19.12 19.65 9.54
CA ASP A 417 -19.53 20.74 8.68
C ASP A 417 -18.46 20.94 7.58
N GLN A 418 -18.91 21.02 6.34
CA GLN A 418 -18.01 21.12 5.19
C GLN A 418 -17.34 22.51 5.08
N CYS A 419 -18.01 23.56 5.55
CA CYS A 419 -17.60 24.95 5.38
C CYS A 419 -17.03 25.59 6.66
N ASP A 420 -17.47 25.12 7.83
CA ASP A 420 -17.06 25.66 9.13
C ASP A 420 -16.18 24.66 9.91
N PRO A 421 -14.84 24.85 9.94
CA PRO A 421 -13.94 24.01 10.72
C PRO A 421 -14.21 24.05 12.23
N SER A 422 -14.81 25.12 12.77
CA SER A 422 -15.10 25.26 14.20
C SER A 422 -16.28 24.39 14.66
N ALA A 423 -17.17 24.02 13.74
CA ALA A 423 -18.31 23.13 13.99
C ALA A 423 -17.97 21.62 13.85
N ARG A 424 -16.71 21.28 13.56
CA ARG A 424 -16.27 19.89 13.36
C ARG A 424 -15.83 19.21 14.65
N GLY A 425 -15.98 17.89 14.68
CA GLY A 425 -15.25 17.01 15.58
C GLY A 425 -15.81 16.88 16.99
N THR A 426 -17.03 17.34 17.25
CA THR A 426 -17.72 17.13 18.54
C THR A 426 -18.31 15.71 18.60
N PRO A 427 -18.08 14.92 19.66
CA PRO A 427 -18.72 13.61 19.82
C PRO A 427 -20.24 13.72 19.72
N LEU A 428 -20.88 12.84 18.95
CA LEU A 428 -22.34 12.73 18.90
C LEU A 428 -22.85 11.84 20.05
N ASP A 429 -24.08 12.06 20.53
CA ASP A 429 -24.65 11.27 21.65
C ASP A 429 -24.58 9.75 21.43
N ARG A 430 -24.83 9.30 20.19
CA ARG A 430 -24.74 7.88 19.83
C ARG A 430 -23.33 7.29 20.00
N LEU A 431 -22.29 8.10 19.85
CA LEU A 431 -20.91 7.66 20.08
C LEU A 431 -20.67 7.36 21.57
N VAL A 432 -21.29 8.10 22.48
CA VAL A 432 -21.21 7.87 23.92
C VAL A 432 -21.77 6.47 24.26
N GLN A 433 -22.90 6.10 23.67
CA GLN A 433 -23.51 4.77 23.83
C GLN A 433 -22.59 3.63 23.34
N LEU A 434 -21.87 3.84 22.23
CA LEU A 434 -20.89 2.88 21.75
C LEU A 434 -19.73 2.68 22.75
N TYR A 435 -19.23 3.76 23.35
CA TYR A 435 -18.16 3.70 24.34
C TYR A 435 -18.62 3.04 25.63
N GLU A 436 -19.85 3.29 26.07
CA GLU A 436 -20.46 2.57 27.19
C GLU A 436 -20.54 1.06 26.91
N THR A 437 -20.94 0.68 25.69
CA THR A 437 -21.01 -0.73 25.28
C THR A 437 -19.63 -1.40 25.34
N TRP A 438 -18.58 -0.73 24.86
CA TRP A 438 -17.22 -1.24 25.01
C TRP A 438 -16.76 -1.26 26.46
N GLY A 439 -17.13 -0.27 27.29
CA GLY A 439 -16.85 -0.29 28.73
C GLY A 439 -17.36 -1.57 29.39
N ARG A 440 -18.58 -1.99 29.06
CA ARG A 440 -19.19 -3.25 29.53
C ARG A 440 -18.52 -4.50 28.96
N GLY A 441 -17.71 -4.37 27.91
CA GLY A 441 -17.12 -5.49 27.18
C GLY A 441 -15.95 -6.20 27.88
N GLY A 442 -15.47 -5.68 29.02
CA GLY A 442 -14.34 -6.25 29.75
C GLY A 442 -12.97 -5.94 29.15
N TYR A 443 -12.88 -4.89 28.33
CA TYR A 443 -11.60 -4.38 27.84
C TYR A 443 -10.80 -3.79 29.00
N GLY A 444 -9.50 -4.10 29.08
CA GLY A 444 -8.59 -3.46 30.03
C GLY A 444 -8.36 -1.98 29.70
N MET A 445 -8.40 -1.66 28.41
CA MET A 445 -8.27 -0.30 27.89
C MET A 445 -9.09 -0.12 26.60
N ILE A 446 -9.65 1.07 26.43
CA ILE A 446 -10.35 1.51 25.22
C ILE A 446 -9.59 2.69 24.64
N ILE A 447 -9.03 2.51 23.43
CA ILE A 447 -8.37 3.59 22.71
C ILE A 447 -9.35 4.18 21.70
N SER A 448 -9.52 5.50 21.72
CA SER A 448 -10.39 6.18 20.75
C SER A 448 -9.91 6.01 19.31
N GLY A 449 -10.79 6.22 18.34
CA GLY A 449 -10.35 6.49 16.97
C GLY A 449 -9.63 7.84 16.85
N ASN A 450 -9.35 8.24 15.61
CA ASN A 450 -8.58 9.44 15.30
C ASN A 450 -9.26 10.72 15.83
N ILE A 451 -8.62 11.36 16.80
CA ILE A 451 -8.89 12.75 17.18
C ILE A 451 -7.78 13.61 16.54
N THR A 452 -8.12 14.46 15.58
CA THR A 452 -7.14 15.34 14.96
C THR A 452 -6.89 16.57 15.83
N VAL A 453 -5.63 16.99 15.92
CA VAL A 453 -5.21 18.19 16.66
C VAL A 453 -5.40 19.48 15.85
N ASP A 454 -5.76 19.34 14.56
CA ASP A 454 -6.05 20.45 13.66
C ASP A 454 -7.26 20.13 12.76
N SER A 455 -8.27 21.01 12.84
CA SER A 455 -9.51 21.00 12.05
C SER A 455 -9.32 21.12 10.53
N LYS A 456 -8.12 21.48 10.06
CA LYS A 456 -7.75 21.58 8.64
C LYS A 456 -7.01 20.35 8.13
N HIS A 457 -6.68 19.38 8.98
CA HIS A 457 -5.86 18.23 8.65
C HIS A 457 -6.51 16.90 9.05
N LEU A 458 -7.78 16.73 8.69
CA LEU A 458 -8.53 15.49 8.91
C LEU A 458 -8.15 14.44 7.85
N GLU A 459 -8.09 13.18 8.27
CA GLU A 459 -7.99 12.04 7.34
C GLU A 459 -9.33 11.81 6.63
N ILE A 460 -10.45 11.95 7.33
CA ILE A 460 -11.79 11.82 6.74
C ILE A 460 -12.86 12.60 7.54
N PRO A 461 -13.96 13.04 6.88
CA PRO A 461 -15.14 13.60 7.54
C PRO A 461 -15.69 12.72 8.66
N GLY A 462 -16.06 13.37 9.76
CA GLY A 462 -16.58 12.71 10.95
C GLY A 462 -15.51 12.20 11.90
N ASN A 463 -14.21 12.45 11.67
CA ASN A 463 -13.20 12.26 12.73
C ASN A 463 -13.36 13.32 13.83
N GLY A 464 -12.97 12.97 15.05
CA GLY A 464 -12.96 13.92 16.16
C GLY A 464 -11.89 14.99 15.95
N VAL A 465 -12.10 16.17 16.53
CA VAL A 465 -11.18 17.31 16.41
C VAL A 465 -11.08 17.96 17.78
N ILE A 466 -9.87 18.15 18.28
CA ILE A 466 -9.60 19.03 19.42
C ILE A 466 -8.58 20.06 18.98
N ALA A 467 -9.07 21.27 18.74
CA ALA A 467 -8.28 22.42 18.37
C ALA A 467 -8.77 23.64 19.15
N ARG A 468 -7.91 24.65 19.31
CA ARG A 468 -8.32 25.89 20.00
C ARG A 468 -9.54 26.54 19.34
N SER A 469 -9.71 26.35 18.04
CA SER A 469 -10.82 26.92 17.25
C SER A 469 -12.20 26.30 17.52
N ASN A 470 -12.28 25.07 18.06
CA ASN A 470 -13.57 24.39 18.30
C ASN A 470 -13.82 24.03 19.78
N SER A 471 -12.90 24.39 20.69
CA SER A 471 -12.95 23.99 22.11
C SER A 471 -13.88 24.85 22.96
N THR A 472 -15.16 24.85 22.63
CA THR A 472 -16.21 25.43 23.49
C THR A 472 -16.48 24.56 24.72
N PRO A 473 -17.08 25.09 25.81
CA PRO A 473 -17.44 24.26 26.97
C PRO A 473 -18.34 23.07 26.61
N ALA A 474 -19.32 23.27 25.70
CA ALA A 474 -20.19 22.20 25.24
C ALA A 474 -19.43 21.12 24.44
N HIS A 475 -18.42 21.52 23.67
CA HIS A 475 -17.56 20.59 22.95
C HIS A 475 -16.74 19.71 23.90
N ILE A 476 -16.10 20.33 24.91
CA ILE A 476 -15.32 19.62 25.94
C ILE A 476 -16.21 18.69 26.76
N GLU A 477 -17.42 19.14 27.14
CA GLU A 477 -18.38 18.35 27.90
C GLU A 477 -18.77 17.04 27.18
N GLN A 478 -18.89 17.05 25.85
CA GLN A 478 -19.15 15.83 25.09
C GLN A 478 -17.98 14.83 25.16
N PHE A 479 -16.74 15.32 25.22
CA PHE A 479 -15.58 14.47 25.48
C PHE A 479 -15.55 13.94 26.92
N CYS A 480 -15.99 14.74 27.91
CA CYS A 480 -16.18 14.28 29.29
C CYS A 480 -17.15 13.10 29.36
N ARG A 481 -18.31 13.22 28.70
CA ARG A 481 -19.32 12.17 28.62
C ARG A 481 -18.78 10.92 27.95
N LEU A 482 -18.03 11.07 26.86
CA LEU A 482 -17.40 9.96 26.14
C LEU A 482 -16.40 9.19 27.03
N ALA A 483 -15.51 9.91 27.72
CA ALA A 483 -14.55 9.32 28.65
C ALA A 483 -15.26 8.61 29.81
N GLY A 484 -16.22 9.28 30.44
CA GLY A 484 -17.01 8.73 31.53
C GLY A 484 -17.73 7.43 31.16
N ALA A 485 -18.37 7.39 30.00
CA ALA A 485 -19.09 6.22 29.50
C ALA A 485 -18.16 5.00 29.31
N GLY A 486 -16.99 5.20 28.69
CA GLY A 486 -16.03 4.10 28.50
C GLY A 486 -15.43 3.60 29.82
N LYS A 487 -15.27 4.48 30.81
CA LYS A 487 -14.65 4.17 32.12
C LYS A 487 -15.61 3.55 33.13
N ALA A 488 -16.92 3.67 32.92
CA ALA A 488 -17.96 3.32 33.89
C ALA A 488 -17.85 1.89 34.45
N HIS A 489 -17.20 0.98 33.72
CA HIS A 489 -17.07 -0.45 34.07
C HIS A 489 -15.61 -0.89 34.28
N GLY A 490 -14.69 0.04 34.54
CA GLY A 490 -13.31 -0.26 34.94
C GLY A 490 -12.26 -0.31 33.82
N SER A 491 -12.66 -0.11 32.56
CA SER A 491 -11.71 0.11 31.46
C SER A 491 -10.99 1.45 31.62
N LEU A 492 -9.69 1.47 31.35
CA LEU A 492 -8.99 2.74 31.10
C LEU A 492 -9.40 3.30 29.74
N VAL A 493 -9.53 4.60 29.59
CA VAL A 493 -9.88 5.23 28.29
C VAL A 493 -8.79 6.20 27.87
N VAL A 494 -8.19 5.95 26.71
CA VAL A 494 -7.05 6.68 26.16
C VAL A 494 -7.45 7.33 24.83
N MET A 495 -7.13 8.61 24.67
CA MET A 495 -7.45 9.36 23.44
C MET A 495 -6.33 9.22 22.41
N GLN A 496 -6.62 8.74 21.20
CA GLN A 496 -5.65 8.74 20.11
C GLN A 496 -5.58 10.10 19.41
N LEU A 497 -4.47 10.81 19.61
CA LEU A 497 -4.18 12.08 18.97
C LEU A 497 -3.48 11.87 17.63
N SER A 498 -3.94 12.57 16.60
CA SER A 498 -3.53 12.37 15.22
C SER A 498 -3.43 13.68 14.45
N HIS A 499 -2.78 13.62 13.29
CA HIS A 499 -2.75 14.68 12.29
C HIS A 499 -2.53 14.02 10.92
N ALA A 500 -3.40 14.24 9.93
CA ALA A 500 -3.34 13.49 8.68
C ALA A 500 -2.16 13.89 7.79
N GLY A 501 -1.68 15.13 7.91
CA GLY A 501 -0.58 15.64 7.09
C GLY A 501 -0.91 15.48 5.60
N ARG A 502 -0.01 14.87 4.82
CA ARG A 502 -0.23 14.61 3.39
C ARG A 502 -1.41 13.70 3.03
N ARG A 503 -2.01 12.99 4.01
CA ARG A 503 -3.23 12.18 3.85
C ARG A 503 -4.52 13.00 3.98
N THR A 504 -4.42 14.33 4.08
CA THR A 504 -5.60 15.20 4.13
C THR A 504 -6.25 15.30 2.75
N PRO A 505 -7.55 14.99 2.60
CA PRO A 505 -8.27 15.15 1.34
C PRO A 505 -8.23 16.59 0.83
N GLY A 506 -8.11 16.78 -0.49
CA GLY A 506 -7.96 18.09 -1.10
C GLY A 506 -9.12 19.06 -0.87
N TYR A 507 -10.34 18.54 -0.67
CA TYR A 507 -11.51 19.35 -0.32
C TYR A 507 -11.53 19.82 1.14
N ILE A 508 -10.75 19.20 2.03
CA ILE A 508 -10.57 19.65 3.42
C ILE A 508 -9.49 20.71 3.46
N ASN A 509 -8.36 20.41 2.83
CA ASN A 509 -7.26 21.35 2.64
C ASN A 509 -6.55 21.00 1.33
N SER A 510 -6.52 21.93 0.39
CA SER A 510 -5.85 21.75 -0.90
C SER A 510 -4.33 21.79 -0.78
N GLN A 511 -3.80 22.36 0.30
CA GLN A 511 -2.38 22.47 0.60
C GLN A 511 -2.07 22.05 2.05
N PRO A 512 -2.23 20.76 2.39
CA PRO A 512 -1.95 20.28 3.73
C PRO A 512 -0.45 20.36 4.04
N VAL A 513 -0.11 20.36 5.32
CA VAL A 513 1.30 20.33 5.74
C VAL A 513 1.83 18.89 5.88
N SER A 514 3.15 18.73 5.78
CA SER A 514 3.84 17.44 5.87
C SER A 514 5.30 17.62 6.30
N ALA A 515 6.00 16.53 6.60
CA ALA A 515 7.45 16.56 6.82
C ALA A 515 8.21 17.06 5.57
N GLY A 516 7.73 16.68 4.39
CA GLY A 516 8.25 17.04 3.07
C GLY A 516 7.15 17.21 2.03
N ASP A 517 7.52 17.59 0.80
CA ASP A 517 6.64 17.90 -0.34
C ASP A 517 6.23 16.67 -1.18
N VAL A 518 6.52 15.48 -0.68
CA VAL A 518 6.22 14.23 -1.38
C VAL A 518 4.72 13.97 -1.36
N ARG A 519 4.07 13.89 -2.53
CA ARG A 519 2.65 13.51 -2.67
C ARG A 519 2.38 12.07 -2.27
N SER A 520 1.15 11.80 -1.83
CA SER A 520 0.64 10.42 -1.69
C SER A 520 0.43 9.79 -3.06
N ASN A 521 0.98 8.59 -3.26
CA ASN A 521 0.83 7.80 -4.48
C ASN A 521 -0.40 6.87 -4.43
N GLU A 522 -1.20 6.92 -3.36
CA GLU A 522 -2.39 6.09 -3.22
C GLU A 522 -3.49 6.58 -4.16
N GLN A 523 -3.93 5.70 -5.06
CA GLN A 523 -5.07 5.94 -5.93
C GLN A 523 -6.34 5.80 -5.09
N THR A 524 -6.98 6.94 -4.82
CA THR A 524 -8.26 7.02 -4.10
C THR A 524 -9.25 7.81 -4.96
N ILE A 525 -10.55 7.59 -4.73
CA ILE A 525 -11.62 8.32 -5.42
C ILE A 525 -11.49 9.84 -5.19
N ILE A 526 -11.00 10.23 -4.03
CA ILE A 526 -10.81 11.63 -3.65
C ILE A 526 -9.31 11.93 -3.56
N PRO A 527 -8.75 12.79 -4.43
CA PRO A 527 -7.34 13.13 -4.36
C PRO A 527 -6.99 13.84 -3.04
N TYR A 528 -5.83 13.48 -2.51
CA TYR A 528 -5.21 14.22 -1.40
C TYR A 528 -4.75 15.60 -1.85
N GLY A 529 -4.72 16.55 -0.91
CA GLY A 529 -4.17 17.88 -1.16
C GLY A 529 -2.67 17.84 -1.45
N GLN A 530 -2.14 18.93 -2.03
CA GLN A 530 -0.72 19.06 -2.34
C GLN A 530 0.09 19.38 -1.07
N PRO A 531 0.91 18.47 -0.53
CA PRO A 531 1.58 18.73 0.72
C PRO A 531 2.64 19.83 0.60
N THR A 532 2.69 20.71 1.59
CA THR A 532 3.75 21.71 1.77
C THR A 532 4.63 21.30 2.96
N PRO A 533 5.98 21.34 2.84
CA PRO A 533 6.87 21.06 3.96
C PRO A 533 6.67 22.06 5.10
N LEU A 534 6.60 21.58 6.33
CA LEU A 534 6.56 22.45 7.51
C LEU A 534 7.85 23.26 7.65
N THR A 535 7.74 24.54 8.01
CA THR A 535 8.89 25.31 8.54
C THR A 535 9.17 24.89 9.99
N LYS A 536 10.29 25.33 10.57
CA LYS A 536 10.59 25.06 11.99
C LYS A 536 9.52 25.66 12.92
N GLU A 537 9.00 26.83 12.57
CA GLU A 537 7.89 27.48 13.27
C GLU A 537 6.59 26.68 13.11
N GLY A 538 6.32 26.15 11.92
CA GLY A 538 5.19 25.25 11.69
C GLY A 538 5.29 23.96 12.50
N ILE A 539 6.50 23.41 12.66
CA ILE A 539 6.73 22.24 13.53
C ILE A 539 6.41 22.59 14.98
N ALA A 540 6.89 23.74 15.49
CA ALA A 540 6.58 24.20 16.83
C ALA A 540 5.07 24.40 17.05
N GLN A 541 4.35 24.93 16.06
CA GLN A 541 2.89 25.04 16.12
C GLN A 541 2.19 23.68 16.20
N VAL A 542 2.65 22.69 15.42
CA VAL A 542 2.12 21.31 15.52
C VAL A 542 2.38 20.73 16.90
N VAL A 543 3.57 20.94 17.47
CA VAL A 543 3.88 20.52 18.86
C VAL A 543 2.87 21.13 19.83
N GLU A 544 2.62 22.43 19.76
CA GLU A 544 1.64 23.12 20.61
C GLU A 544 0.20 22.59 20.42
N GLN A 545 -0.19 22.22 19.21
CA GLN A 545 -1.51 21.62 18.94
C GLN A 545 -1.67 20.26 19.63
N PHE A 546 -0.64 19.39 19.57
CA PHE A 546 -0.64 18.12 20.30
C PHE A 546 -0.67 18.33 21.82
N VAL A 547 0.10 19.29 22.34
CA VAL A 547 0.11 19.63 23.78
C VAL A 547 -1.26 20.12 24.22
N TYR A 548 -1.88 21.01 23.45
CA TYR A 548 -3.21 21.52 23.74
C TYR A 548 -4.23 20.38 23.77
N ALA A 549 -4.27 19.53 22.74
CA ALA A 549 -5.21 18.42 22.69
C ALA A 549 -5.01 17.42 23.85
N ALA A 550 -3.76 17.15 24.26
CA ALA A 550 -3.48 16.32 25.42
C ALA A 550 -3.97 16.96 26.74
N SER A 551 -3.83 18.28 26.89
CA SER A 551 -4.35 19.00 28.04
C SER A 551 -5.89 18.92 28.13
N ILE A 552 -6.58 19.03 26.99
CA ILE A 552 -8.04 18.87 26.93
C ILE A 552 -8.44 17.42 27.22
N ALA A 553 -7.70 16.43 26.72
CA ALA A 553 -7.95 15.02 27.04
C ALA A 553 -7.87 14.77 28.56
N HIS A 554 -6.86 15.34 29.23
CA HIS A 554 -6.73 15.27 30.69
C HIS A 554 -7.90 15.96 31.40
N GLN A 555 -8.25 17.19 30.99
CA GLN A 555 -9.39 17.93 31.55
C GLN A 555 -10.73 17.20 31.35
N ALA A 556 -10.91 16.53 30.22
CA ALA A 556 -12.09 15.72 29.91
C ALA A 556 -12.11 14.36 30.64
N GLY A 557 -11.12 14.05 31.46
CA GLY A 557 -11.11 12.84 32.30
C GLY A 557 -10.65 11.56 31.60
N PHE A 558 -10.01 11.65 30.43
CA PHE A 558 -9.30 10.51 29.83
C PHE A 558 -8.13 10.11 30.73
N ASP A 559 -7.82 8.81 30.78
CA ASP A 559 -6.68 8.29 31.55
C ASP A 559 -5.33 8.58 30.89
N GLY A 560 -5.34 9.01 29.62
CA GLY A 560 -4.13 9.31 28.87
C GLY A 560 -4.35 9.58 27.40
N ILE A 561 -3.24 9.65 26.67
CA ILE A 561 -3.21 9.79 25.21
C ILE A 561 -2.36 8.71 24.54
N GLN A 562 -2.69 8.43 23.28
CA GLN A 562 -1.85 7.69 22.36
C GLN A 562 -1.50 8.59 21.18
N LEU A 563 -0.20 8.81 20.93
CA LEU A 563 0.26 9.49 19.74
C LEU A 563 0.15 8.57 18.51
N HIS A 564 -0.51 9.02 17.46
CA HIS A 564 -0.60 8.27 16.22
C HIS A 564 0.60 8.55 15.31
N SER A 565 1.53 7.59 15.26
CA SER A 565 2.73 7.63 14.40
C SER A 565 2.78 6.43 13.46
N ALA A 566 1.68 6.21 12.76
CA ALA A 566 1.47 5.08 11.87
C ALA A 566 0.64 5.45 10.63
N TYR A 567 0.57 4.54 9.65
CA TYR A 567 -0.30 4.62 8.48
C TYR A 567 -0.24 5.96 7.71
N ASP A 568 0.97 6.50 7.53
CA ASP A 568 1.20 7.77 6.83
C ASP A 568 0.50 8.98 7.49
N SER A 569 0.28 8.95 8.82
CA SER A 569 0.01 10.15 9.64
C SER A 569 1.22 11.09 9.67
N LEU A 570 1.04 12.35 10.08
CA LEU A 570 2.11 13.35 10.08
C LEU A 570 3.36 12.87 10.85
N LEU A 571 3.20 12.27 12.04
CA LEU A 571 4.34 11.77 12.81
C LEU A 571 5.07 10.62 12.09
N SER A 572 4.33 9.71 11.45
CA SER A 572 4.89 8.67 10.57
C SER A 572 5.60 9.28 9.35
N GLN A 573 5.08 10.37 8.78
CA GLN A 573 5.70 11.08 7.67
C GLN A 573 7.07 11.65 8.05
N PHE A 574 7.26 12.12 9.29
CA PHE A 574 8.57 12.53 9.80
C PHE A 574 9.51 11.33 9.99
N LEU A 575 9.01 10.22 10.52
CA LEU A 575 9.80 9.01 10.76
C LEU A 575 10.26 8.28 9.49
N SER A 576 9.56 8.42 8.37
CA SER A 576 9.85 7.67 7.13
C SER A 576 10.81 8.43 6.21
N THR A 577 11.88 7.78 5.73
CA THR A 577 12.79 8.37 4.71
C THR A 577 12.14 8.52 3.34
N LYS A 578 10.95 7.95 3.13
CA LYS A 578 10.24 8.06 1.85
C LYS A 578 9.46 9.37 1.74
N THR A 579 9.11 9.97 2.86
CA THR A 579 8.25 11.15 2.98
C THR A 579 8.98 12.34 3.57
N ASN A 580 9.96 12.10 4.45
CA ASN A 580 10.83 13.12 5.02
C ASN A 580 12.12 13.25 4.18
N ASN A 581 12.13 14.24 3.29
CA ASN A 581 13.27 14.62 2.46
C ASN A 581 14.02 15.85 3.01
N ARG A 582 13.84 16.17 4.29
CA ARG A 582 14.49 17.32 4.93
C ARG A 582 15.98 17.10 5.14
N SER A 583 16.74 18.19 5.12
CA SER A 583 18.18 18.24 5.42
C SER A 583 18.51 18.98 6.73
N ASP A 584 17.50 19.47 7.45
CA ASP A 584 17.64 20.15 8.74
C ASP A 584 17.58 19.16 9.92
N ASP A 585 17.49 19.70 11.15
CA ASP A 585 17.48 18.93 12.40
C ASP A 585 16.26 18.02 12.57
N TYR A 586 15.31 18.05 11.64
CA TYR A 586 14.13 17.19 11.60
C TYR A 586 14.20 16.13 10.48
N GLY A 587 15.32 16.03 9.76
CA GLY A 587 15.53 15.10 8.64
C GLY A 587 16.80 14.24 8.77
N GLY A 588 16.98 13.31 7.83
CA GLY A 588 18.17 12.45 7.77
C GLY A 588 18.12 11.24 8.71
N ASN A 589 18.94 11.25 9.76
CA ASN A 589 19.08 10.11 10.69
C ASN A 589 17.81 9.92 11.54
N ILE A 590 17.70 8.78 12.24
CA ILE A 590 16.50 8.48 13.02
C ILE A 590 16.27 9.47 14.18
N ASP A 591 17.31 9.94 14.87
CA ASP A 591 17.19 10.87 16.00
C ASP A 591 16.58 12.22 15.58
N ASN A 592 17.01 12.76 14.43
CA ASN A 592 16.44 13.97 13.85
C ASN A 592 15.01 13.73 13.38
N ARG A 593 14.76 12.63 12.68
CA ARG A 593 13.41 12.28 12.19
C ARG A 593 12.40 12.05 13.30
N SER A 594 12.82 11.55 14.46
CA SER A 594 11.97 11.37 15.64
C SER A 594 11.90 12.61 16.54
N ARG A 595 12.66 13.67 16.26
CA ARG A 595 12.77 14.87 17.11
C ARG A 595 11.42 15.48 17.46
N ILE A 596 10.53 15.64 16.48
CA ILE A 596 9.17 16.17 16.71
C ILE A 596 8.38 15.35 17.73
N ILE A 597 8.53 14.02 17.72
CA ILE A 597 7.84 13.13 18.67
C ILE A 597 8.39 13.35 20.08
N HIS A 598 9.71 13.48 20.22
CA HIS A 598 10.33 13.81 21.51
C HIS A 598 9.86 15.17 22.03
N GLU A 599 9.85 16.20 21.19
CA GLU A 599 9.38 17.55 21.54
C GLU A 599 7.91 17.55 21.99
N ILE A 600 7.04 16.77 21.32
CA ILE A 600 5.65 16.57 21.73
C ILE A 600 5.57 15.93 23.11
N ILE A 601 6.25 14.80 23.33
CA ILE A 601 6.18 14.05 24.60
C ILE A 601 6.70 14.92 25.76
N ASP A 602 7.86 15.54 25.59
CA ASP A 602 8.46 16.40 26.62
C ASP A 602 7.57 17.61 26.94
N SER A 603 6.93 18.19 25.93
CA SER A 603 6.03 19.34 26.13
C SER A 603 4.71 18.94 26.78
N ILE A 604 4.14 17.78 26.41
CA ILE A 604 2.95 17.22 27.07
C ILE A 604 3.23 16.99 28.55
N ARG A 605 4.38 16.41 28.92
CA ARG A 605 4.75 16.19 30.33
C ARG A 605 4.94 17.47 31.13
N LYS A 606 5.37 18.56 30.49
CA LYS A 606 5.51 19.86 31.15
C LYS A 606 4.15 20.51 31.41
N GLU A 607 3.20 20.32 30.49
CA GLU A 607 1.85 20.86 30.58
C GLU A 607 0.95 20.04 31.52
N VAL A 608 0.87 18.73 31.28
CA VAL A 608 0.06 17.79 32.07
C VAL A 608 0.93 17.20 33.18
N LYS A 609 0.88 17.84 34.36
CA LYS A 609 1.70 17.47 35.54
C LYS A 609 1.19 16.27 36.33
N ASP A 610 0.07 15.67 35.91
CA ASP A 610 -0.49 14.48 36.55
C ASP A 610 0.41 13.26 36.23
N PRO A 611 1.12 12.69 37.22
CA PRO A 611 1.96 11.53 36.98
C PRO A 611 1.15 10.30 36.58
N GLY A 612 -0.15 10.25 36.90
CA GLY A 612 -1.05 9.15 36.55
C GLY A 612 -1.62 9.22 35.13
N PHE A 613 -1.23 10.22 34.33
CA PHE A 613 -1.65 10.38 32.94
C PHE A 613 -0.81 9.51 32.00
N ILE A 614 -1.47 8.57 31.33
CA ILE A 614 -0.82 7.58 30.47
C ILE A 614 -0.34 8.26 29.17
N ILE A 615 0.90 7.99 28.76
CA ILE A 615 1.41 8.38 27.44
C ILE A 615 1.85 7.13 26.68
N GLY A 616 1.16 6.87 25.57
CA GLY A 616 1.53 5.81 24.62
C GLY A 616 1.75 6.33 23.20
N ILE A 617 2.28 5.46 22.34
CA ILE A 617 2.46 5.74 20.90
C ILE A 617 2.15 4.52 20.06
N LYS A 618 1.51 4.72 18.91
CA LYS A 618 1.30 3.71 17.88
C LYS A 618 2.35 3.85 16.77
N VAL A 619 3.09 2.78 16.49
CA VAL A 619 4.21 2.77 15.54
C VAL A 619 4.00 1.71 14.46
N TYR A 620 4.10 2.12 13.19
CA TYR A 620 4.03 1.22 12.04
C TYR A 620 5.41 0.68 11.66
N LEU A 621 5.66 -0.59 12.00
CA LEU A 621 6.94 -1.26 11.78
C LEU A 621 7.32 -1.39 10.30
N SER A 622 6.34 -1.36 9.38
CA SER A 622 6.63 -1.34 7.95
C SER A 622 7.31 -0.04 7.49
N ASP A 623 7.24 1.05 8.26
CA ASP A 623 8.04 2.27 8.01
C ASP A 623 9.54 2.04 8.23
N PHE A 624 9.88 0.95 8.94
CA PHE A 624 11.25 0.53 9.28
C PHE A 624 11.68 -0.76 8.60
N ARG A 625 10.95 -1.24 7.57
CA ARG A 625 11.12 -2.58 6.97
C ARG A 625 12.57 -2.92 6.56
N ASP A 626 13.36 -1.92 6.16
CA ASP A 626 14.76 -2.08 5.75
C ASP A 626 15.78 -1.55 6.81
N LYS A 627 15.29 -1.11 7.97
CA LYS A 627 16.05 -0.39 9.01
C LYS A 627 15.64 -0.82 10.41
N ILE A 628 15.69 -2.12 10.70
CA ILE A 628 15.37 -2.67 12.03
C ILE A 628 16.17 -2.02 13.16
N ASN A 629 17.42 -1.63 12.90
CA ASN A 629 18.26 -0.93 13.89
C ASN A 629 17.69 0.45 14.24
N ASP A 630 17.17 1.20 13.26
CA ASP A 630 16.47 2.46 13.51
C ASP A 630 15.23 2.22 14.37
N ALA A 631 14.46 1.16 14.11
CA ALA A 631 13.27 0.83 14.91
C ALA A 631 13.65 0.49 16.36
N ARG A 632 14.69 -0.32 16.56
CA ARG A 632 15.22 -0.67 17.89
C ARG A 632 15.66 0.58 18.64
N HIS A 633 16.50 1.40 18.01
CA HIS A 633 17.01 2.64 18.60
C HIS A 633 15.87 3.60 18.94
N PHE A 634 14.92 3.80 18.03
CA PHE A 634 13.74 4.63 18.26
C PHE A 634 12.90 4.13 19.43
N CYS A 635 12.59 2.84 19.51
CA CYS A 635 11.80 2.29 20.61
C CYS A 635 12.54 2.38 21.96
N GLN A 636 13.87 2.19 21.98
CA GLN A 636 14.68 2.37 23.19
C GLN A 636 14.70 3.83 23.66
N ASN A 637 14.82 4.78 22.72
CA ASN A 637 14.74 6.21 23.03
C ASN A 637 13.37 6.58 23.61
N LEU A 638 12.27 6.06 23.05
CA LEU A 638 10.92 6.28 23.58
C LEU A 638 10.74 5.74 25.00
N GLN A 639 11.31 4.58 25.32
CA GLN A 639 11.32 4.08 26.70
C GLN A 639 12.08 5.05 27.64
N GLY A 640 13.17 5.67 27.18
CA GLY A 640 13.89 6.69 27.92
C GLY A 640 13.06 7.93 28.27
N LEU A 641 12.00 8.22 27.49
CA LEU A 641 11.03 9.30 27.74
C LEU A 641 9.88 8.88 28.69
N GLY A 642 9.91 7.65 29.18
CA GLY A 642 8.96 7.14 30.16
C GLY A 642 7.58 6.78 29.61
N LEU A 643 7.49 6.35 28.35
CA LEU A 643 6.20 5.93 27.78
C LEU A 643 5.65 4.71 28.51
N ASP A 644 4.35 4.73 28.81
CA ASP A 644 3.66 3.61 29.46
C ASP A 644 3.52 2.42 28.51
N PHE A 645 3.24 2.67 27.23
CA PHE A 645 3.15 1.63 26.22
C PHE A 645 3.55 2.07 24.81
N ILE A 646 4.02 1.11 24.02
CA ILE A 646 4.23 1.25 22.57
C ILE A 646 3.37 0.20 21.87
N GLU A 647 2.42 0.65 21.05
CA GLU A 647 1.63 -0.23 20.19
C GLU A 647 2.36 -0.44 18.86
N LEU A 648 2.84 -1.66 18.64
CA LEU A 648 3.50 -2.07 17.41
C LEU A 648 2.47 -2.65 16.44
N ILE A 649 2.51 -2.18 15.20
CA ILE A 649 1.65 -2.67 14.11
C ILE A 649 2.47 -2.84 12.83
N GLY A 650 2.12 -3.77 11.95
CA GLY A 650 2.92 -3.99 10.73
C GLY A 650 2.49 -5.12 9.80
N GLY A 651 1.34 -5.75 10.07
CA GLY A 651 0.79 -6.90 9.35
C GLY A 651 -0.21 -7.65 10.24
N ASP A 652 -0.94 -8.62 9.69
CA ASP A 652 -1.77 -9.51 10.52
C ASP A 652 -0.85 -10.52 11.23
N PHE A 653 -0.73 -10.42 12.56
CA PHE A 653 -0.03 -11.41 13.38
C PHE A 653 -0.73 -12.78 13.34
N ASP A 654 -2.02 -12.74 13.00
CA ASP A 654 -2.92 -13.88 12.81
C ASP A 654 -3.73 -13.65 11.51
N PRO A 655 -3.14 -13.90 10.32
CA PRO A 655 -3.79 -13.64 9.04
C PRO A 655 -4.96 -14.62 8.81
N PRO A 656 -6.05 -14.18 8.16
CA PRO A 656 -7.15 -15.08 7.81
C PRO A 656 -6.66 -16.21 6.90
N GLU A 657 -7.23 -17.42 7.04
CA GLU A 657 -6.84 -18.64 6.30
C GLU A 657 -6.80 -18.46 4.78
N SER A 658 -7.61 -17.55 4.22
CA SER A 658 -7.64 -17.20 2.79
C SER A 658 -6.45 -16.37 2.31
N GLN A 659 -5.74 -15.70 3.22
CA GLN A 659 -4.48 -15.02 2.94
C GLN A 659 -3.33 -15.96 3.31
N GLY A 660 -2.99 -16.84 2.35
CA GLY A 660 -1.82 -17.72 2.45
C GLY A 660 -0.62 -16.98 3.01
N HIS A 661 0.00 -17.58 4.03
CA HIS A 661 0.98 -17.00 4.92
C HIS A 661 2.02 -16.12 4.20
N SER A 662 1.93 -14.81 4.41
CA SER A 662 3.02 -13.88 4.11
C SER A 662 3.01 -12.72 5.09
N VAL A 663 3.19 -13.04 6.38
CA VAL A 663 3.49 -12.02 7.40
C VAL A 663 4.62 -12.51 8.31
N THR A 664 5.67 -13.08 7.71
CA THR A 664 6.90 -13.44 8.43
C THR A 664 7.73 -12.22 8.92
N PRO A 665 7.61 -10.97 8.40
CA PRO A 665 8.42 -9.86 8.93
C PRO A 665 8.00 -9.34 10.31
N LEU A 666 6.70 -9.30 10.65
CA LEU A 666 6.24 -8.60 11.87
C LEU A 666 6.69 -9.32 13.15
N LYS A 667 6.55 -10.64 13.20
CA LYS A 667 6.91 -11.44 14.38
C LYS A 667 8.41 -11.33 14.70
N GLU A 668 9.26 -11.37 13.68
CA GLU A 668 10.71 -11.20 13.83
C GLU A 668 11.09 -9.80 14.32
N PHE A 669 10.40 -8.76 13.84
CA PHE A 669 10.60 -7.38 14.32
C PHE A 669 10.22 -7.26 15.80
N VAL A 670 9.03 -7.75 16.17
CA VAL A 670 8.55 -7.72 17.55
C VAL A 670 9.49 -8.49 18.48
N GLN A 671 9.95 -9.68 18.09
CA GLN A 671 10.93 -10.47 18.85
C GLN A 671 12.26 -9.75 19.09
N GLN A 672 12.66 -8.83 18.21
CA GLN A 672 13.88 -8.04 18.36
C GLN A 672 13.69 -6.77 19.18
N ILE A 673 12.46 -6.27 19.32
CA ILE A 673 12.15 -5.00 20.01
C ILE A 673 11.63 -5.26 21.42
N SER A 674 10.68 -6.18 21.60
CA SER A 674 10.03 -6.41 22.90
C SER A 674 11.00 -6.69 24.05
N PRO A 675 12.09 -7.49 23.88
CA PRO A 675 13.06 -7.71 24.96
C PRO A 675 13.86 -6.46 25.37
N LEU A 676 13.87 -5.40 24.55
CA LEU A 676 14.58 -4.15 24.86
C LEU A 676 13.75 -3.20 25.74
N LEU A 677 12.46 -3.48 25.89
CA LEU A 677 11.49 -2.62 26.56
C LEU A 677 11.08 -3.25 27.89
N SER A 678 11.84 -2.96 28.94
CA SER A 678 11.63 -3.49 30.29
C SER A 678 10.67 -2.65 31.13
N ASN A 679 10.56 -1.37 30.84
CA ASN A 679 9.76 -0.40 31.60
C ASN A 679 8.50 0.06 30.86
N THR A 680 8.47 -0.12 29.54
CA THR A 680 7.37 0.27 28.65
C THR A 680 6.68 -0.98 28.13
N LEU A 681 5.35 -1.06 28.27
CA LEU A 681 4.61 -2.24 27.82
C LEU A 681 4.50 -2.27 26.29
N VAL A 682 4.74 -3.45 25.70
CA VAL A 682 4.52 -3.65 24.27
C VAL A 682 3.08 -4.09 24.03
N PHE A 683 2.34 -3.30 23.27
CA PHE A 683 1.02 -3.64 22.79
C PHE A 683 1.13 -4.10 21.34
N LEU A 684 0.27 -5.06 20.97
CA LEU A 684 0.24 -5.58 19.60
C LEU A 684 -1.19 -5.60 19.09
N SER A 685 -1.40 -5.09 17.88
CA SER A 685 -2.66 -5.25 17.16
C SER A 685 -2.39 -5.66 15.71
N GLY A 686 -3.37 -6.34 15.11
CA GLY A 686 -3.27 -6.88 13.75
C GLY A 686 -3.60 -8.37 13.69
N GLY A 687 -4.78 -8.71 13.17
CA GLY A 687 -5.13 -10.10 12.88
C GLY A 687 -5.85 -10.87 13.98
N PHE A 688 -5.65 -10.58 15.28
CA PHE A 688 -6.22 -11.42 16.36
C PHE A 688 -7.74 -11.65 16.28
N ARG A 689 -8.15 -12.93 16.24
CA ARG A 689 -9.57 -13.35 16.26
C ARG A 689 -9.93 -14.42 17.29
N SER A 690 -8.96 -15.18 17.79
CA SER A 690 -9.20 -16.27 18.75
C SER A 690 -8.42 -16.05 20.06
N SER A 691 -8.98 -16.52 21.16
CA SER A 691 -8.35 -16.50 22.48
C SER A 691 -7.01 -17.24 22.47
N GLU A 692 -6.92 -18.34 21.73
CA GLU A 692 -5.69 -19.13 21.61
C GLU A 692 -4.56 -18.31 20.99
N ASN A 693 -4.81 -17.61 19.88
CA ASN A 693 -3.78 -16.81 19.21
C ASN A 693 -3.40 -15.58 20.04
N MET A 694 -4.37 -14.98 20.73
CA MET A 694 -4.13 -13.90 21.68
C MET A 694 -3.23 -14.34 22.85
N ALA A 695 -3.58 -15.43 23.53
CA ALA A 695 -2.79 -15.99 24.63
C ALA A 695 -1.41 -16.43 24.17
N ARG A 696 -1.30 -17.06 22.98
CA ARG A 696 0.00 -17.48 22.42
C ARG A 696 0.95 -16.30 22.18
N ALA A 697 0.45 -15.14 21.75
CA ALA A 697 1.27 -13.94 21.58
C ALA A 697 1.85 -13.43 22.92
N ILE A 698 1.05 -13.49 23.99
CA ILE A 698 1.46 -13.09 25.34
C ILE A 698 2.43 -14.12 25.93
N ARG A 699 2.06 -15.41 25.93
CA ARG A 699 2.91 -16.52 26.41
C ARG A 699 4.24 -16.59 25.66
N GLY A 700 4.23 -16.27 24.36
CA GLY A 700 5.43 -16.21 23.52
C GLY A 700 6.34 -15.00 23.77
N GLY A 701 5.99 -14.11 24.69
CA GLY A 701 6.76 -12.90 25.02
C GLY A 701 6.75 -11.84 23.92
N HIS A 702 5.80 -11.89 22.98
CA HIS A 702 5.73 -10.93 21.88
C HIS A 702 5.12 -9.60 22.34
N CYS A 703 4.14 -9.64 23.24
CA CYS A 703 3.48 -8.46 23.76
C CYS A 703 2.94 -8.68 25.18
N ALA A 704 2.68 -7.58 25.88
CA ALA A 704 2.01 -7.57 27.17
C ALA A 704 0.48 -7.58 27.01
N CYS A 705 -0.04 -6.92 25.97
CA CYS A 705 -1.47 -6.79 25.69
C CYS A 705 -1.78 -6.91 24.18
N VAL A 706 -2.98 -7.40 23.87
CA VAL A 706 -3.47 -7.62 22.50
C VAL A 706 -4.65 -6.71 22.17
N GLY A 707 -4.62 -6.13 20.97
CA GLY A 707 -5.59 -5.15 20.50
C GLY A 707 -6.62 -5.73 19.54
N LEU A 708 -7.89 -5.45 19.79
CA LEU A 708 -9.00 -5.81 18.92
C LEU A 708 -9.49 -4.57 18.16
N GLY A 709 -9.34 -4.61 16.83
CA GLY A 709 -9.93 -3.65 15.90
C GLY A 709 -11.28 -4.16 15.38
N ARG A 710 -11.28 -4.83 14.22
CA ARG A 710 -12.51 -5.38 13.60
C ARG A 710 -13.47 -6.12 14.56
N PRO A 711 -12.99 -6.99 15.48
CA PRO A 711 -13.87 -7.67 16.44
C PRO A 711 -14.64 -6.75 17.38
N CYS A 712 -14.17 -5.53 17.67
CA CYS A 712 -14.89 -4.63 18.57
C CYS A 712 -16.23 -4.14 17.98
N GLY A 713 -16.41 -4.25 16.65
CA GLY A 713 -17.67 -3.96 15.97
C GLY A 713 -18.60 -5.17 15.92
N SER A 714 -18.08 -6.37 15.61
CA SER A 714 -18.92 -7.57 15.51
C SER A 714 -19.27 -8.18 16.87
N ASP A 715 -18.34 -8.11 17.83
CA ASP A 715 -18.44 -8.76 19.14
C ASP A 715 -17.91 -7.78 20.23
N PRO A 716 -18.64 -6.71 20.56
CA PRO A 716 -18.16 -5.68 21.50
C PRO A 716 -17.95 -6.21 22.93
N LEU A 717 -18.52 -7.37 23.27
CA LEU A 717 -18.38 -8.04 24.57
C LEU A 717 -17.38 -9.21 24.53
N LEU A 718 -16.61 -9.36 23.45
CA LEU A 718 -15.71 -10.50 23.27
C LEU A 718 -14.71 -10.70 24.42
N PRO A 719 -14.07 -9.66 25.00
CA PRO A 719 -13.12 -9.88 26.09
C PRO A 719 -13.76 -10.55 27.31
N SER A 720 -14.90 -10.06 27.79
CA SER A 720 -15.60 -10.67 28.93
C SER A 720 -16.06 -12.09 28.62
N GLN A 721 -16.52 -12.35 27.40
CA GLN A 721 -16.91 -13.68 26.94
C GLN A 721 -15.73 -14.67 26.86
N ILE A 722 -14.53 -14.21 26.50
CA ILE A 722 -13.31 -15.03 26.53
C ILE A 722 -12.92 -15.33 27.97
N ILE A 723 -12.91 -14.32 28.85
CA ILE A 723 -12.50 -14.45 30.26
C ILE A 723 -13.46 -15.38 31.02
N SER A 724 -14.77 -15.25 30.78
CA SER A 724 -15.81 -16.11 31.35
C SER A 724 -15.94 -17.45 30.64
N ARG A 725 -15.10 -17.71 29.62
CA ARG A 725 -15.08 -18.95 28.81
C ARG A 725 -16.40 -19.26 28.12
N GLN A 726 -17.17 -18.25 27.72
CA GLN A 726 -18.38 -18.43 26.93
C GLN A 726 -18.06 -18.67 25.44
N PHE A 727 -17.14 -17.89 24.86
CA PHE A 727 -16.75 -18.00 23.46
C PHE A 727 -15.24 -17.86 23.28
N GLY A 728 -14.65 -18.70 22.42
CA GLY A 728 -13.21 -18.71 22.15
C GLY A 728 -12.73 -17.75 21.06
N GLY A 729 -13.63 -17.04 20.39
CA GLY A 729 -13.23 -16.04 19.41
C GLY A 729 -14.37 -15.26 18.78
N ALA A 730 -13.96 -14.31 17.96
CA ALA A 730 -14.84 -13.39 17.24
C ALA A 730 -15.72 -14.13 16.22
N THR A 731 -16.83 -13.51 15.87
CA THR A 731 -17.71 -13.94 14.78
C THR A 731 -16.94 -13.98 13.46
N LYS A 732 -17.03 -15.10 12.75
CA LYS A 732 -16.42 -15.30 11.43
C LYS A 732 -17.41 -14.83 10.35
N PRO A 733 -17.09 -13.76 9.60
CA PRO A 733 -17.97 -13.29 8.54
C PRO A 733 -18.07 -14.34 7.43
N ASP A 734 -19.21 -14.35 6.73
CA ASP A 734 -19.43 -15.21 5.59
C ASP A 734 -18.43 -14.87 4.45
N PRO A 735 -17.85 -15.89 3.78
CA PRO A 735 -16.89 -15.67 2.70
C PRO A 735 -17.44 -14.91 1.48
N SER A 736 -18.76 -14.78 1.34
CA SER A 736 -19.39 -14.03 0.24
C SER A 736 -19.27 -12.51 0.39
N LEU A 737 -18.88 -11.99 1.55
CA LEU A 737 -18.64 -10.55 1.74
C LEU A 737 -17.50 -10.08 0.84
N ASP A 738 -17.81 -9.10 -0.01
CA ASP A 738 -16.81 -8.53 -0.91
C ASP A 738 -15.79 -7.65 -0.18
N ALA A 739 -14.68 -7.33 -0.85
CA ALA A 739 -13.58 -6.60 -0.23
C ALA A 739 -13.98 -5.19 0.28
N THR A 740 -14.95 -4.54 -0.37
CA THR A 740 -15.44 -3.21 0.03
C THR A 740 -16.35 -3.33 1.25
N ALA A 741 -17.27 -4.30 1.23
CA ALA A 741 -18.14 -4.63 2.34
C ALA A 741 -17.33 -5.01 3.59
N VAL A 742 -16.28 -5.83 3.47
CA VAL A 742 -15.37 -6.16 4.58
C VAL A 742 -14.71 -4.91 5.18
N ARG A 743 -14.36 -3.90 4.37
CA ARG A 743 -13.75 -2.65 4.85
C ARG A 743 -14.74 -1.77 5.60
N LEU A 744 -16.01 -1.74 5.18
CA LEU A 744 -17.04 -0.91 5.79
C LEU A 744 -17.78 -1.61 6.95
N ALA A 745 -17.73 -2.94 7.01
CA ALA A 745 -18.42 -3.77 7.99
C ALA A 745 -18.23 -3.26 9.42
N THR A 746 -16.99 -3.11 9.90
CA THR A 746 -16.75 -2.67 11.29
C THR A 746 -17.34 -1.29 11.57
N GLY A 747 -17.25 -0.35 10.63
CA GLY A 747 -17.83 0.98 10.81
C GLY A 747 -19.36 0.96 10.90
N THR A 748 -20.01 0.21 10.00
CA THR A 748 -21.46 0.02 10.02
C THR A 748 -21.94 -0.72 11.27
N GLN A 749 -21.18 -1.71 11.73
CA GLN A 749 -21.45 -2.43 12.98
C GLN A 749 -21.37 -1.50 14.20
N MET A 750 -20.33 -0.65 14.26
CA MET A 750 -20.21 0.37 15.30
C MET A 750 -21.36 1.37 15.27
N GLU A 751 -21.78 1.83 14.08
CA GLU A 751 -22.93 2.71 13.91
C GLU A 751 -24.24 2.04 14.36
N ALA A 752 -24.40 0.73 14.14
CA ALA A 752 -25.56 -0.03 14.64
C ALA A 752 -25.57 -0.10 16.17
N ILE A 753 -24.44 -0.47 16.79
CA ILE A 753 -24.29 -0.52 18.26
C ILE A 753 -24.53 0.87 18.88
N ALA A 754 -23.96 1.92 18.28
CA ALA A 754 -24.12 3.31 18.71
C ALA A 754 -25.59 3.75 18.75
N ARG A 755 -26.45 3.14 17.92
CA ARG A 755 -27.90 3.38 17.87
C ARG A 755 -28.71 2.44 18.77
N GLY A 756 -28.05 1.63 19.58
CA GLY A 756 -28.69 0.64 20.46
C GLY A 756 -29.17 -0.62 19.74
N MET A 757 -28.71 -0.87 18.52
CA MET A 757 -29.04 -2.08 17.76
C MET A 757 -28.01 -3.18 18.03
N ALA A 758 -28.41 -4.43 17.80
CA ALA A 758 -27.49 -5.55 17.82
C ALA A 758 -26.51 -5.49 16.64
N PRO A 759 -25.30 -6.06 16.77
CA PRO A 759 -24.41 -6.28 15.66
C PRO A 759 -25.09 -7.14 14.61
N ILE A 760 -24.87 -6.76 13.37
CA ILE A 760 -25.32 -7.42 12.16
C ILE A 760 -24.66 -8.80 12.10
N ASP A 761 -25.45 -9.87 11.97
CA ASP A 761 -24.91 -11.22 11.86
C ASP A 761 -24.36 -11.49 10.46
N LEU A 762 -23.17 -10.95 10.20
CA LEU A 762 -22.45 -11.13 8.94
C LEU A 762 -21.92 -12.55 8.73
N SER A 763 -22.14 -13.48 9.67
CA SER A 763 -21.87 -14.92 9.45
C SER A 763 -23.00 -15.62 8.70
N ASN A 764 -24.19 -15.00 8.64
CA ASN A 764 -25.32 -15.51 7.86
C ASN A 764 -25.15 -15.14 6.37
N PRO A 765 -25.15 -16.11 5.44
CA PRO A 765 -24.96 -15.84 4.01
C PRO A 765 -25.99 -14.87 3.41
N GLY A 766 -27.25 -14.95 3.84
CA GLY A 766 -28.32 -14.07 3.36
C GLY A 766 -28.10 -12.63 3.80
N VAL A 767 -27.75 -12.43 5.07
CA VAL A 767 -27.43 -11.10 5.62
C VAL A 767 -26.16 -10.54 4.98
N ALA A 768 -25.14 -11.37 4.77
CA ALA A 768 -23.91 -10.98 4.09
C ALA A 768 -24.13 -10.50 2.64
N GLN A 769 -24.98 -11.21 1.89
CA GLN A 769 -25.32 -10.84 0.51
C GLN A 769 -26.14 -9.54 0.45
N GLU A 770 -27.09 -9.38 1.38
CA GLU A 770 -27.84 -8.14 1.54
C GLU A 770 -26.91 -6.97 1.91
N PHE A 771 -25.98 -7.21 2.83
CA PHE A 771 -24.98 -6.22 3.25
C PHE A 771 -24.11 -5.75 2.08
N ASN A 772 -23.62 -6.66 1.23
CA ASN A 772 -22.92 -6.30 0.00
C ASN A 772 -23.75 -5.36 -0.89
N THR A 773 -25.04 -5.66 -1.06
CA THR A 773 -25.94 -4.88 -1.91
C THR A 773 -26.15 -3.47 -1.36
N ARG A 774 -26.39 -3.35 -0.04
CA ARG A 774 -26.57 -2.04 0.61
C ARG A 774 -25.29 -1.22 0.62
N VAL A 775 -24.13 -1.86 0.80
CA VAL A 775 -22.82 -1.19 0.73
C VAL A 775 -22.57 -0.58 -0.65
N LYS A 776 -22.87 -1.30 -1.72
CA LYS A 776 -22.73 -0.77 -3.09
C LYS A 776 -23.57 0.48 -3.29
N ARG A 777 -24.85 0.43 -2.90
CA ARG A 777 -25.75 1.58 -2.95
C ARG A 777 -25.23 2.76 -2.11
N PHE A 778 -24.71 2.49 -0.91
CA PHE A 778 -24.14 3.53 -0.06
C PHE A 778 -22.93 4.22 -0.71
N GLU A 779 -22.03 3.47 -1.36
CA GLU A 779 -20.90 4.05 -2.09
C GLU A 779 -21.35 4.86 -3.32
N GLU A 780 -22.33 4.36 -4.09
CA GLU A 780 -22.93 5.09 -5.22
C GLU A 780 -23.55 6.43 -4.77
N GLU A 781 -24.29 6.43 -3.67
CA GLU A 781 -24.88 7.64 -3.08
C GLU A 781 -23.79 8.63 -2.60
N ARG A 782 -22.66 8.13 -2.11
CA ARG A 782 -21.52 8.97 -1.71
C ARG A 782 -20.80 9.57 -2.90
N GLU A 783 -20.56 8.79 -3.96
CA GLU A 783 -19.98 9.29 -5.20
C GLU A 783 -20.86 10.35 -5.85
N GLU A 784 -22.18 10.14 -5.87
CA GLU A 784 -23.12 11.10 -6.42
C GLU A 784 -23.18 12.38 -5.59
N ALA A 785 -23.20 12.28 -4.25
CA ALA A 785 -23.09 13.44 -3.38
C ALA A 785 -21.79 14.21 -3.63
N LEU A 786 -20.67 13.51 -3.83
CA LEU A 786 -19.38 14.13 -4.10
C LEU A 786 -19.37 14.89 -5.44
N LYS A 787 -19.99 14.34 -6.49
CA LYS A 787 -20.16 15.05 -7.79
C LYS A 787 -20.96 16.34 -7.64
N GLN A 788 -21.90 16.37 -6.70
CA GLN A 788 -22.67 17.56 -6.34
C GLN A 788 -21.94 18.50 -5.38
N GLY A 789 -20.65 18.23 -5.09
CA GLY A 789 -19.84 19.00 -4.15
C GLY A 789 -20.24 18.83 -2.68
N LYS A 790 -21.06 17.82 -2.34
CA LYS A 790 -21.51 17.53 -0.98
C LYS A 790 -20.71 16.39 -0.38
N VAL A 791 -20.10 16.63 0.77
CA VAL A 791 -19.34 15.63 1.50
C VAL A 791 -20.10 15.21 2.77
N LYS A 792 -20.50 13.95 2.84
CA LYS A 792 -21.17 13.36 4.01
C LYS A 792 -20.16 12.60 4.89
N ALA A 793 -20.33 12.70 6.20
CA ALA A 793 -19.60 11.93 7.21
C ALA A 793 -20.37 10.67 7.64
N GLY A 794 -19.66 9.74 8.28
CA GLY A 794 -20.25 8.55 8.90
C GLY A 794 -20.18 7.28 8.06
N TYR A 795 -20.84 6.24 8.57
CA TYR A 795 -20.98 4.92 7.94
C TYR A 795 -22.42 4.69 7.49
N MET A 796 -22.62 3.60 6.73
CA MET A 796 -23.96 3.14 6.37
C MET A 796 -24.77 2.84 7.63
N VAL A 797 -26.03 3.23 7.66
CA VAL A 797 -26.95 2.88 8.75
C VAL A 797 -27.68 1.60 8.37
N TRP A 798 -27.59 0.58 9.23
CA TRP A 798 -28.29 -0.70 9.06
C TRP A 798 -29.63 -0.67 9.80
N ASN A 799 -30.74 -0.65 9.07
CA ASN A 799 -32.08 -0.83 9.62
C ASN A 799 -32.67 -2.13 9.06
N GLU A 800 -33.00 -3.09 9.92
CA GLU A 800 -33.66 -4.35 9.51
C GLU A 800 -35.13 -4.15 9.09
N ALA A 801 -35.72 -2.98 9.41
CA ALA A 801 -37.13 -2.65 9.13
C ALA A 801 -37.39 -2.06 7.73
N THR A 802 -36.36 -1.85 6.92
CA THR A 802 -36.38 -1.31 5.55
C THR A 802 -35.39 -2.09 4.71
#